data_AF-V7CG71-F1
#
_entry.id   AF-V7CG71-F1
#
_cell.length_a   1.000
_cell.length_b   1.000
_cell.length_c   1.000
_cell.angle_alpha   90.00
_cell.angle_beta   90.00
_cell.angle_gamma   90.00
#
_symmetry.space_group_name_H-M   'P 1'
#
loop_
_entity.id
_entity.type
_entity.pdbx_description
1 polymer ?
#
loop_
_entity_poly.entity_id
_entity_poly.type
_entity_poly.pdbx_seq_one_letter_code
_entity_poly.pdbx_strand_id
1 'polypeptide(L)'
;MATTLLPYLSPSPSLVAVIAVFFLSCAILVHECEGQQAKALPPAGETCSGIFISYDFLTRKKEYPHVKNVTAQSWAFNSTATVLNTGKEVVKAWKLFIEFQHDEILVSVGGGNIEEATEFPASVGNGTTFVGGSVPDLDTAINTAQDLSQIQAIIQLIGTQFGVKPPTIPMPKTIKLVNDGYKCPKPTTRKSSMYACCKKDPKFKVTLKKTKFLARQKGDLLISYDVTQVFENNYMVQVKMENEHYLGRLDHWNLTWEWTRGEFIYSLKGAFTREIDSGSCISGEAGKYYKDMDFSMINCQINPILSDLPPEKYNDTELGKIPNCCKNGTLLPVIMDPSKSKSVFTMQVFKIPPDLNKTSIFPPEKWKITGILNPNYKCGLPRRVEPARFPDSRGLEATVIAISSWQIVCNITKPAKGRSRCCVSFSAYYNESVIPCNTCACGCENENTRKCNPNSPAMLLPPEALLVPFKNRSQKAVAWAKLKHFTIPKKLPCADHCGVSINWHVVSDFKGGWSARLTLFNWLSTNFEDWFTALQFKKTPRGYDKAYSFNGTTIPTLNHTVFLQGILGSNYLIALDNSTKPNVPGKQQSVISFTKKYSPNIRIAKGDGFPSKVIFNGEECSLPTRFPVRSGNQTSVDLAYQLLLLALAFTFTQLL
;
A
#
# COMPACT_ATOMS: atom_id res chain seq x y z
N MET A 1 -40.69 -61.19 54.89
CA MET A 1 -42.16 -61.30 55.03
C MET A 1 -42.79 -60.44 53.94
N ALA A 2 -43.83 -60.96 53.29
CA ALA A 2 -44.76 -60.30 52.37
C ALA A 2 -44.25 -59.95 50.95
N THR A 3 -44.33 -60.97 50.10
CA THR A 3 -44.77 -60.93 48.70
C THR A 3 -46.14 -60.26 48.56
N THR A 4 -46.38 -59.48 47.49
CA THR A 4 -47.72 -59.34 46.87
C THR A 4 -47.60 -58.97 45.38
N LEU A 5 -48.35 -59.73 44.59
CA LEU A 5 -48.56 -59.64 43.15
C LEU A 5 -49.63 -58.58 42.81
N LEU A 6 -49.51 -57.97 41.62
CA LEU A 6 -50.61 -57.33 40.89
C LEU A 6 -50.79 -58.04 39.54
N PRO A 7 -52.01 -58.38 39.08
CA PRO A 7 -52.26 -58.98 37.78
C PRO A 7 -52.70 -57.96 36.70
N TYR A 8 -52.29 -58.28 35.48
CA TYR A 8 -52.90 -58.06 34.16
C TYR A 8 -54.11 -57.10 34.03
N LEU A 9 -53.93 -56.06 33.20
CA LEU A 9 -54.95 -55.58 32.26
C LEU A 9 -54.35 -55.49 30.85
N SER A 10 -55.02 -56.16 29.90
CA SER A 10 -54.76 -56.16 28.46
C SER A 10 -55.16 -54.83 27.81
N PRO A 11 -54.35 -54.25 26.89
CA PRO A 11 -54.81 -53.13 26.08
C PRO A 11 -55.43 -53.58 24.75
N SER A 12 -56.44 -52.80 24.37
CA SER A 12 -57.33 -52.90 23.22
C SER A 12 -56.64 -52.68 21.86
N PRO A 13 -57.23 -53.15 20.74
CA PRO A 13 -56.61 -53.17 19.41
C PRO A 13 -56.48 -51.79 18.74
N SER A 14 -56.89 -50.71 19.40
CA SER A 14 -56.82 -49.34 18.89
C SER A 14 -55.45 -48.68 19.07
N LEU A 15 -54.54 -49.24 19.87
CA LEU A 15 -53.19 -48.68 20.07
C LEU A 15 -52.17 -49.23 19.04
N VAL A 16 -52.41 -50.43 18.50
CA VAL A 16 -51.51 -51.08 17.52
C VAL A 16 -51.58 -50.38 16.16
N ALA A 17 -52.76 -49.86 15.79
CA ALA A 17 -52.93 -49.11 14.54
C ALA A 17 -52.22 -47.74 14.56
N VAL A 18 -52.17 -47.07 15.72
CA VAL A 18 -51.49 -45.76 15.84
C VAL A 18 -49.97 -45.91 15.84
N ILE A 19 -49.45 -46.99 16.43
CA ILE A 19 -48.01 -47.29 16.42
C ILE A 19 -47.55 -47.75 15.02
N ALA A 20 -48.35 -48.53 14.30
CA ALA A 20 -48.03 -48.94 12.93
C ALA A 20 -48.00 -47.77 11.93
N VAL A 21 -48.88 -46.77 12.10
CA VAL A 21 -48.88 -45.55 11.26
C VAL A 21 -47.71 -44.63 11.60
N PHE A 22 -47.24 -44.61 12.86
CA PHE A 22 -46.02 -43.88 13.24
C PHE A 22 -44.73 -44.55 12.74
N PHE A 23 -44.68 -45.88 12.65
CA PHE A 23 -43.53 -46.58 12.06
C PHE A 23 -43.53 -46.55 10.53
N LEU A 24 -44.70 -46.48 9.86
CA LEU A 24 -44.76 -46.25 8.41
C LEU A 24 -44.48 -44.79 8.00
N SER A 25 -44.81 -43.80 8.85
CA SER A 25 -44.47 -42.39 8.58
C SER A 25 -43.02 -42.04 8.93
N CYS A 26 -42.37 -42.80 9.81
CA CYS A 26 -40.94 -42.67 10.10
C CYS A 26 -40.05 -43.40 9.06
N ALA A 27 -40.60 -44.31 8.26
CA ALA A 27 -39.90 -45.00 7.18
C ALA A 27 -39.81 -44.18 5.86
N ILE A 28 -40.45 -43.01 5.77
CA ILE A 28 -40.45 -42.14 4.58
C ILE A 28 -39.62 -40.85 4.79
N LEU A 29 -39.01 -40.67 5.97
CA LEU A 29 -38.16 -39.51 6.28
C LEU A 29 -36.75 -39.91 6.78
N VAL A 30 -36.20 -40.99 6.23
CA VAL A 30 -34.74 -41.10 6.11
C VAL A 30 -34.37 -40.34 4.83
N HIS A 31 -34.31 -39.01 4.94
CA HIS A 31 -33.39 -38.27 4.08
C HIS A 31 -32.01 -38.67 4.60
N GLU A 32 -31.41 -39.70 3.98
CA GLU A 32 -29.96 -39.78 3.93
C GLU A 32 -29.50 -38.37 3.56
N CYS A 33 -28.78 -37.71 4.46
CA CYS A 33 -27.90 -36.65 4.04
C CYS A 33 -26.95 -37.30 3.04
N GLU A 34 -27.30 -37.24 1.76
CA GLU A 34 -26.36 -37.29 0.65
C GLU A 34 -25.30 -36.24 0.98
N GLY A 35 -24.23 -36.68 1.67
CA GLY A 35 -22.96 -36.00 1.60
C GLY A 35 -22.71 -35.80 0.12
N GLN A 36 -22.57 -34.55 -0.30
CA GLN A 36 -22.34 -34.15 -1.69
C GLN A 36 -21.41 -35.18 -2.34
N GLN A 37 -22.00 -36.02 -3.18
CA GLN A 37 -21.26 -37.05 -3.89
C GLN A 37 -20.18 -36.32 -4.67
N ALA A 38 -18.91 -36.63 -4.38
CA ALA A 38 -17.78 -36.00 -5.02
C ALA A 38 -17.97 -36.10 -6.53
N LYS A 39 -18.10 -34.94 -7.20
CA LYS A 39 -18.32 -34.85 -8.64
C LYS A 39 -17.21 -35.67 -9.30
N ALA A 40 -17.57 -36.76 -9.96
CA ALA A 40 -16.61 -37.69 -10.55
C ALA A 40 -15.62 -36.92 -11.44
N LEU A 41 -14.33 -37.20 -11.25
CA LEU A 41 -13.27 -36.59 -12.05
C LEU A 41 -13.55 -36.86 -13.54
N PRO A 42 -13.23 -35.93 -14.46
CA PRO A 42 -13.25 -36.25 -15.88
C PRO A 42 -12.36 -37.48 -16.14
N PRO A 43 -12.67 -38.37 -17.11
CA PRO A 43 -11.86 -39.57 -17.39
C PRO A 43 -10.36 -39.29 -17.65
N ALA A 44 -10.05 -38.06 -18.09
CA ALA A 44 -8.69 -37.57 -18.29
C ALA A 44 -7.93 -37.23 -17.00
N GLY A 45 -8.64 -36.94 -15.90
CA GLY A 45 -8.08 -36.75 -14.57
C GLY A 45 -7.75 -38.08 -13.89
N GLU A 46 -8.58 -39.11 -14.08
CA GLU A 46 -8.35 -40.46 -13.54
C GLU A 46 -7.10 -41.14 -14.14
N THR A 47 -6.76 -40.80 -15.38
CA THR A 47 -5.59 -41.32 -16.11
C THR A 47 -4.35 -40.44 -15.99
N CYS A 48 -4.43 -39.33 -15.25
CA CYS A 48 -3.30 -38.43 -15.05
C CYS A 48 -2.33 -38.98 -14.00
N SER A 49 -1.04 -39.01 -14.34
CA SER A 49 0.04 -39.33 -13.41
C SER A 49 0.95 -38.11 -13.26
N GLY A 50 0.51 -37.17 -12.40
CA GLY A 50 1.17 -35.88 -12.21
C GLY A 50 0.22 -34.83 -11.61
N ILE A 51 0.20 -33.63 -12.18
CA ILE A 51 -0.71 -32.56 -11.73
C ILE A 51 -1.77 -32.37 -12.79
N PHE A 52 -3.02 -32.62 -12.43
CA PHE A 52 -4.16 -32.38 -13.29
C PHE A 52 -4.67 -30.96 -13.07
N ILE A 53 -4.71 -30.16 -14.14
CA ILE A 53 -5.27 -28.82 -14.14
C ILE A 53 -6.52 -28.78 -15.02
N SER A 54 -7.58 -28.13 -14.55
CA SER A 54 -8.80 -27.91 -15.34
C SER A 54 -9.39 -26.53 -15.14
N TYR A 55 -10.17 -26.11 -16.14
CA TYR A 55 -11.00 -24.92 -16.14
C TYR A 55 -12.36 -25.29 -16.74
N ASP A 56 -13.41 -25.08 -15.96
CA ASP A 56 -14.79 -25.41 -16.28
C ASP A 56 -15.63 -24.13 -16.32
N PHE A 57 -16.13 -23.79 -17.50
CA PHE A 57 -17.09 -22.72 -17.66
C PHE A 57 -18.47 -23.21 -17.22
N LEU A 58 -19.08 -22.54 -16.23
CA LEU A 58 -20.37 -22.96 -15.66
C LEU A 58 -21.53 -22.25 -16.34
N THR A 59 -21.61 -20.93 -16.18
CA THR A 59 -22.75 -20.14 -16.64
C THR A 59 -22.33 -18.75 -17.08
N ARG A 60 -23.16 -18.12 -17.91
CA ARG A 60 -23.13 -16.67 -18.13
C ARG A 60 -24.53 -16.08 -18.15
N LYS A 61 -24.63 -14.80 -17.79
CA LYS A 61 -25.85 -14.00 -17.82
C LYS A 61 -25.59 -12.67 -18.51
N LYS A 62 -26.51 -12.22 -19.36
CA LYS A 62 -26.40 -10.91 -20.02
C LYS A 62 -26.51 -9.79 -18.97
N GLU A 63 -25.55 -8.87 -18.96
CA GLU A 63 -25.52 -7.76 -18.01
C GLU A 63 -25.98 -6.43 -18.63
N TYR A 64 -26.30 -5.47 -17.76
CA TYR A 64 -26.56 -4.08 -18.14
C TYR A 64 -25.23 -3.34 -18.38
N PRO A 65 -25.20 -2.33 -19.26
CA PRO A 65 -26.28 -1.91 -20.15
C PRO A 65 -26.48 -2.92 -21.30
N HIS A 66 -27.73 -3.10 -21.72
CA HIS A 66 -28.04 -3.92 -22.88
C HIS A 66 -27.79 -3.12 -24.16
N VAL A 67 -26.69 -3.43 -24.83
CA VAL A 67 -26.24 -2.74 -26.05
C VAL A 67 -26.47 -3.61 -27.29
N LYS A 68 -26.69 -2.97 -28.43
CA LYS A 68 -26.80 -3.67 -29.73
C LYS A 68 -25.43 -4.10 -30.27
N ASN A 69 -24.36 -3.40 -29.88
CA ASN A 69 -22.99 -3.73 -30.28
C ASN A 69 -22.50 -4.97 -29.51
N VAL A 70 -22.26 -6.07 -30.24
CA VAL A 70 -21.89 -7.38 -29.68
C VAL A 70 -20.55 -7.32 -28.94
N THR A 71 -19.58 -6.59 -29.47
CA THR A 71 -18.23 -6.47 -28.88
C THR A 71 -18.24 -5.66 -27.58
N ALA A 72 -19.18 -4.73 -27.46
CA ALA A 72 -19.34 -3.89 -26.26
C ALA A 72 -20.31 -4.49 -25.23
N GLN A 73 -21.01 -5.59 -25.53
CA GLN A 73 -21.97 -6.20 -24.62
C GLN A 73 -21.25 -6.98 -23.52
N SER A 74 -21.47 -6.59 -22.26
CA SER A 74 -21.02 -7.28 -21.07
C SER A 74 -21.87 -8.51 -20.74
N TRP A 75 -21.21 -9.56 -20.24
CA TRP A 75 -21.84 -10.76 -19.70
C TRP A 75 -21.17 -11.15 -18.38
N ALA A 76 -21.96 -11.33 -17.32
CA ALA A 76 -21.48 -11.96 -16.09
C ALA A 76 -21.18 -13.42 -16.40
N PHE A 77 -20.05 -13.95 -15.93
CA PHE A 77 -19.71 -15.37 -16.03
C PHE A 77 -19.36 -15.96 -14.66
N ASN A 78 -19.58 -17.26 -14.55
CA ASN A 78 -19.14 -18.08 -13.44
C ASN A 78 -18.35 -19.27 -14.00
N SER A 79 -17.17 -19.52 -13.43
CA SER A 79 -16.30 -20.62 -13.83
C SER A 79 -15.52 -21.18 -12.64
N THR A 80 -15.07 -22.42 -12.76
CA THR A 80 -14.27 -23.10 -11.75
C THR A 80 -12.95 -23.54 -12.36
N ALA A 81 -11.84 -23.16 -11.74
CA ALA A 81 -10.53 -23.73 -12.03
C ALA A 81 -10.16 -24.77 -10.95
N THR A 82 -9.45 -25.82 -11.31
CA THR A 82 -9.05 -26.87 -10.37
C THR A 82 -7.60 -27.28 -10.61
N VAL A 83 -6.85 -27.45 -9.53
CA VAL A 83 -5.51 -28.02 -9.52
C VAL A 83 -5.54 -29.24 -8.60
N LEU A 84 -5.30 -30.42 -9.15
CA LEU A 84 -5.35 -31.68 -8.42
C LEU A 84 -3.99 -32.38 -8.51
N ASN A 85 -3.45 -32.78 -7.35
CA ASN A 85 -2.25 -33.58 -7.29
C ASN A 85 -2.58 -35.08 -7.37
N THR A 86 -2.31 -35.67 -8.54
CA THR A 86 -2.36 -37.12 -8.79
C THR A 86 -0.96 -37.76 -8.80
N GLY A 87 0.06 -36.98 -8.43
CA GLY A 87 1.46 -37.37 -8.46
C GLY A 87 1.93 -38.03 -7.16
N LYS A 88 3.19 -38.48 -7.18
CA LYS A 88 3.86 -39.12 -6.03
C LYS A 88 4.58 -38.12 -5.11
N GLU A 89 4.58 -36.83 -5.45
CA GLU A 89 5.30 -35.79 -4.73
C GLU A 89 4.37 -34.64 -4.35
N VAL A 90 4.66 -34.00 -3.21
CA VAL A 90 3.93 -32.84 -2.73
C VAL A 90 4.20 -31.65 -3.64
N VAL A 91 3.14 -31.00 -4.11
CA VAL A 91 3.24 -29.79 -4.95
C VAL A 91 3.21 -28.59 -4.02
N LYS A 92 4.35 -27.93 -3.85
CA LYS A 92 4.45 -26.74 -3.01
C LYS A 92 4.10 -25.47 -3.77
N ALA A 93 3.40 -24.55 -3.12
CA ALA A 93 3.03 -23.23 -3.64
C ALA A 93 2.57 -23.31 -5.11
N TRP A 94 1.50 -24.07 -5.35
CA TRP A 94 1.00 -24.28 -6.72
C TRP A 94 0.62 -22.93 -7.36
N LYS A 95 0.90 -22.81 -8.66
CA LYS A 95 0.65 -21.60 -9.47
C LYS A 95 -0.04 -21.98 -10.76
N LEU A 96 -1.29 -21.54 -10.92
CA LEU A 96 -2.08 -21.77 -12.13
C LEU A 96 -2.22 -20.47 -12.92
N PHE A 97 -1.64 -20.40 -14.11
CA PHE A 97 -1.84 -19.29 -15.04
C PHE A 97 -3.01 -19.58 -15.97
N ILE A 98 -3.93 -18.61 -16.09
CA ILE A 98 -5.05 -18.63 -17.02
C ILE A 98 -4.90 -17.44 -17.95
N GLU A 99 -4.78 -17.70 -19.26
CA GLU A 99 -4.71 -16.67 -20.29
C GLU A 99 -6.14 -16.37 -20.78
N PHE A 100 -6.74 -15.33 -20.22
CA PHE A 100 -8.02 -14.78 -20.65
C PHE A 100 -7.90 -14.09 -22.03
N GLN A 101 -9.01 -13.87 -22.76
CA GLN A 101 -8.93 -13.38 -24.15
C GLN A 101 -10.13 -12.52 -24.62
N HIS A 102 -11.03 -12.16 -23.72
CA HIS A 102 -12.29 -11.46 -23.97
C HIS A 102 -12.46 -10.24 -23.05
N ASP A 103 -11.35 -9.56 -22.74
CA ASP A 103 -11.26 -8.39 -21.85
C ASP A 103 -11.94 -8.60 -20.49
N GLU A 104 -11.72 -9.79 -19.91
CA GLU A 104 -12.38 -10.24 -18.71
C GLU A 104 -11.99 -9.39 -17.49
N ILE A 105 -12.97 -9.15 -16.64
CA ILE A 105 -12.85 -8.45 -15.36
C ILE A 105 -13.31 -9.41 -14.27
N LEU A 106 -12.43 -9.77 -13.34
CA LEU A 106 -12.81 -10.57 -12.18
C LEU A 106 -13.39 -9.66 -11.09
N VAL A 107 -14.50 -10.08 -10.50
CA VAL A 107 -15.18 -9.37 -9.40
C VAL A 107 -14.94 -10.09 -8.07
N SER A 108 -14.87 -11.42 -8.09
CA SER A 108 -14.46 -12.18 -6.92
C SER A 108 -13.78 -13.49 -7.31
N VAL A 109 -12.89 -13.94 -6.42
CA VAL A 109 -12.17 -15.21 -6.53
C VAL A 109 -12.32 -15.93 -5.19
N GLY A 110 -12.88 -17.13 -5.20
CA GLY A 110 -13.02 -18.00 -4.03
C GLY A 110 -12.03 -19.16 -4.08
N GLY A 111 -11.45 -19.55 -2.94
CA GLY A 111 -10.54 -20.71 -2.84
C GLY A 111 -9.12 -20.52 -3.39
N GLY A 112 -8.79 -19.34 -3.91
CA GLY A 112 -7.45 -18.96 -4.38
C GLY A 112 -7.27 -17.44 -4.40
N ASN A 113 -6.06 -16.98 -4.71
CA ASN A 113 -5.71 -15.56 -4.80
C ASN A 113 -4.97 -15.25 -6.10
N ILE A 114 -5.05 -14.01 -6.57
CA ILE A 114 -4.25 -13.52 -7.71
C ILE A 114 -2.83 -13.18 -7.21
N GLU A 115 -1.79 -13.69 -7.88
CA GLU A 115 -0.38 -13.48 -7.48
C GLU A 115 0.05 -12.02 -7.58
N GLU A 116 -0.37 -11.33 -8.64
CA GLU A 116 -0.14 -9.90 -8.85
C GLU A 116 -1.30 -9.11 -8.24
N ALA A 117 -1.14 -8.72 -6.98
CA ALA A 117 -2.18 -8.07 -6.18
C ALA A 117 -2.89 -6.92 -6.93
N THR A 118 -4.15 -7.16 -7.29
CA THR A 118 -5.07 -6.19 -7.87
C THR A 118 -6.31 -6.11 -6.98
N GLU A 119 -6.80 -4.90 -6.71
CA GLU A 119 -8.09 -4.73 -6.02
C GLU A 119 -9.21 -5.20 -6.96
N PHE A 120 -10.18 -5.95 -6.45
CA PHE A 120 -11.37 -6.29 -7.22
C PHE A 120 -12.28 -5.06 -7.34
N PRO A 121 -12.88 -4.79 -8.52
CA PRO A 121 -12.81 -5.59 -9.75
C PRO A 121 -11.47 -5.44 -10.50
N ALA A 122 -10.88 -6.56 -10.91
CA ALA A 122 -9.56 -6.63 -11.53
C ALA A 122 -9.66 -6.97 -13.02
N SER A 123 -9.05 -6.16 -13.89
CA SER A 123 -8.97 -6.46 -15.32
C SER A 123 -7.87 -7.49 -15.59
N VAL A 124 -8.24 -8.63 -16.16
CA VAL A 124 -7.36 -9.81 -16.32
C VAL A 124 -7.21 -10.26 -17.77
N GLY A 125 -7.62 -9.44 -18.75
CA GLY A 125 -7.63 -9.79 -20.18
C GLY A 125 -6.27 -10.23 -20.78
N ASN A 126 -5.14 -9.89 -20.15
CA ASN A 126 -3.80 -10.35 -20.57
C ASN A 126 -3.37 -11.68 -19.92
N GLY A 127 -4.27 -12.31 -19.16
CA GLY A 127 -3.99 -13.48 -18.34
C GLY A 127 -3.60 -13.13 -16.91
N THR A 128 -3.74 -14.10 -16.02
CA THR A 128 -3.49 -13.93 -14.58
C THR A 128 -3.05 -15.24 -13.94
N THR A 129 -2.12 -15.15 -12.98
CA THR A 129 -1.66 -16.29 -12.18
C THR A 129 -2.41 -16.36 -10.86
N PHE A 130 -2.97 -17.53 -10.57
CA PHE A 130 -3.63 -17.84 -9.32
C PHE A 130 -2.74 -18.71 -8.44
N VAL A 131 -2.81 -18.47 -7.13
CA VAL A 131 -2.07 -19.19 -6.09
C VAL A 131 -3.00 -19.62 -4.98
N GLY A 132 -2.61 -20.64 -4.22
CA GLY A 132 -3.41 -21.14 -3.11
C GLY A 132 -3.56 -20.11 -1.98
N GLY A 133 -4.81 -19.87 -1.57
CA GLY A 133 -5.14 -19.05 -0.42
C GLY A 133 -5.06 -19.84 0.88
N SER A 134 -6.03 -20.72 1.11
CA SER A 134 -6.11 -21.60 2.29
C SER A 134 -5.24 -22.85 2.18
N VAL A 135 -5.03 -23.36 0.96
CA VAL A 135 -4.25 -24.57 0.67
C VAL A 135 -3.13 -24.22 -0.32
N PRO A 136 -1.99 -23.66 0.15
CA PRO A 136 -0.89 -23.26 -0.73
C PRO A 136 -0.10 -24.46 -1.28
N ASP A 137 -0.08 -25.58 -0.55
CA ASP A 137 0.59 -26.81 -0.93
C ASP A 137 -0.45 -27.92 -1.15
N LEU A 138 -0.30 -28.73 -2.20
CA LEU A 138 -1.13 -29.91 -2.44
C LEU A 138 -0.33 -31.16 -2.04
N ASP A 139 -0.84 -31.88 -1.05
CA ASP A 139 -0.25 -33.13 -0.60
C ASP A 139 -0.47 -34.26 -1.62
N THR A 140 0.09 -35.44 -1.35
CA THR A 140 -0.09 -36.60 -2.23
C THR A 140 -1.23 -37.49 -1.75
N ALA A 141 -1.91 -38.16 -2.68
CA ALA A 141 -2.92 -39.17 -2.33
C ALA A 141 -2.34 -40.31 -1.47
N ILE A 142 -1.02 -40.57 -1.59
CA ILE A 142 -0.28 -41.56 -0.79
C ILE A 142 -0.25 -41.14 0.69
N ASN A 143 0.07 -39.87 0.97
CA ASN A 143 0.20 -39.37 2.34
C ASN A 143 -1.15 -39.14 3.04
N THR A 144 -2.22 -38.96 2.26
CA THR A 144 -3.51 -38.43 2.74
C THR A 144 -4.66 -39.40 2.57
N ALA A 145 -4.38 -40.66 2.17
CA ALA A 145 -5.41 -41.66 1.85
C ALA A 145 -6.48 -41.12 0.87
N GLN A 146 -6.04 -40.35 -0.14
CA GLN A 146 -6.90 -39.74 -1.16
C GLN A 146 -7.89 -38.68 -0.64
N ASP A 147 -7.60 -38.02 0.49
CA ASP A 147 -8.38 -36.87 0.96
C ASP A 147 -8.28 -35.69 -0.03
N LEU A 148 -9.34 -35.50 -0.83
CA LEU A 148 -9.43 -34.44 -1.85
C LEU A 148 -9.22 -33.03 -1.27
N SER A 149 -9.58 -32.79 -0.01
CA SER A 149 -9.41 -31.46 0.60
C SER A 149 -7.94 -31.05 0.78
N GLN A 150 -7.02 -32.02 0.79
CA GLN A 150 -5.58 -31.80 0.98
C GLN A 150 -4.78 -31.95 -0.32
N ILE A 151 -5.35 -32.60 -1.34
CA ILE A 151 -4.67 -32.86 -2.62
C ILE A 151 -5.26 -32.06 -3.80
N GLN A 152 -6.36 -31.34 -3.57
CA GLN A 152 -7.05 -30.53 -4.57
C GLN A 152 -7.21 -29.07 -4.10
N ALA A 153 -6.98 -28.13 -5.03
CA ALA A 153 -7.40 -26.75 -4.88
C ALA A 153 -8.48 -26.41 -5.91
N ILE A 154 -9.57 -25.80 -5.44
CA ILE A 154 -10.69 -25.36 -6.26
C ILE A 154 -10.75 -23.84 -6.21
N ILE A 155 -10.73 -23.20 -7.39
CA ILE A 155 -10.77 -21.75 -7.56
C ILE A 155 -12.10 -21.40 -8.22
N GLN A 156 -12.96 -20.68 -7.51
CA GLN A 156 -14.22 -20.18 -8.04
C GLN A 156 -14.02 -18.77 -8.58
N LEU A 157 -14.40 -18.53 -9.83
CA LEU A 157 -14.17 -17.27 -10.53
C LEU A 157 -15.50 -16.67 -10.96
N ILE A 158 -15.77 -15.46 -10.46
CA ILE A 158 -16.95 -14.67 -10.83
C ILE A 158 -16.45 -13.37 -11.45
N GLY A 159 -16.96 -13.03 -12.63
CA GLY A 159 -16.51 -11.84 -13.35
C GLY A 159 -17.42 -11.44 -14.50
N THR A 160 -16.99 -10.42 -15.24
CA THR A 160 -17.62 -9.92 -16.46
C THR A 160 -16.70 -10.15 -17.65
N GLN A 161 -17.27 -10.46 -18.81
CA GLN A 161 -16.56 -10.69 -20.07
C GLN A 161 -17.28 -9.99 -21.24
N PHE A 162 -16.59 -9.78 -22.36
CA PHE A 162 -17.10 -9.02 -23.49
C PHE A 162 -17.07 -9.83 -24.81
N GLY A 163 -17.92 -9.46 -25.78
CA GLY A 163 -17.73 -9.87 -27.18
C GLY A 163 -18.07 -11.31 -27.59
N VAL A 164 -18.51 -12.19 -26.69
CA VAL A 164 -18.86 -13.60 -27.04
C VAL A 164 -20.36 -13.86 -26.98
N LYS A 165 -21.01 -14.02 -28.14
CA LYS A 165 -22.44 -14.32 -28.26
C LYS A 165 -22.75 -15.82 -28.09
N PRO A 166 -23.86 -16.21 -27.43
CA PRO A 166 -24.38 -17.58 -27.49
C PRO A 166 -24.65 -18.03 -28.94
N PRO A 167 -24.32 -19.28 -29.31
CA PRO A 167 -24.00 -20.43 -28.44
C PRO A 167 -22.51 -20.59 -28.06
N THR A 168 -21.61 -19.76 -28.58
CA THR A 168 -20.15 -19.91 -28.38
C THR A 168 -19.77 -19.79 -26.91
N ILE A 169 -19.00 -20.75 -26.38
CA ILE A 169 -18.53 -20.76 -25.00
C ILE A 169 -17.21 -19.96 -24.91
N PRO A 170 -17.13 -18.94 -24.04
CA PRO A 170 -15.96 -18.10 -23.86
C PRO A 170 -14.89 -18.83 -23.03
N MET A 171 -14.11 -19.68 -23.69
CA MET A 171 -13.01 -20.37 -23.03
C MET A 171 -11.78 -19.47 -22.95
N PRO A 172 -10.92 -19.60 -21.93
CA PRO A 172 -9.60 -18.97 -21.94
C PRO A 172 -8.78 -19.51 -23.12
N LYS A 173 -7.74 -18.76 -23.51
CA LYS A 173 -6.83 -19.15 -24.60
C LYS A 173 -5.93 -20.33 -24.21
N THR A 174 -5.49 -20.39 -22.96
CA THR A 174 -4.78 -21.55 -22.39
C THR A 174 -4.80 -21.51 -20.86
N ILE A 175 -4.63 -22.68 -20.25
CA ILE A 175 -4.26 -22.84 -18.84
C ILE A 175 -2.87 -23.47 -18.73
N LYS A 176 -2.06 -23.04 -17.77
CA LYS A 176 -0.69 -23.55 -17.57
C LYS A 176 -0.35 -23.63 -16.09
N LEU A 177 0.27 -24.72 -15.67
CA LEU A 177 0.93 -24.79 -14.38
C LEU A 177 2.31 -24.11 -14.50
N VAL A 178 2.58 -23.13 -13.64
CA VAL A 178 3.82 -22.33 -13.67
C VAL A 178 4.86 -22.83 -12.66
N ASN A 179 4.57 -23.91 -11.94
CA ASN A 179 5.50 -24.52 -11.00
C ASN A 179 6.74 -25.08 -11.71
N ASP A 180 7.92 -24.76 -11.18
CA ASP A 180 9.20 -25.28 -11.67
C ASP A 180 9.24 -26.81 -11.62
N GLY A 181 9.83 -27.42 -12.65
CA GLY A 181 10.02 -28.88 -12.71
C GLY A 181 8.83 -29.68 -13.25
N TYR A 182 7.77 -29.03 -13.73
CA TYR A 182 6.65 -29.69 -14.41
C TYR A 182 6.54 -29.27 -15.88
N LYS A 183 6.31 -30.24 -16.75
CA LYS A 183 6.03 -30.05 -18.18
C LYS A 183 4.57 -30.36 -18.46
N CYS A 184 3.83 -29.33 -18.88
CA CYS A 184 2.44 -29.45 -19.27
C CYS A 184 2.32 -29.50 -20.81
N PRO A 185 1.56 -30.46 -21.37
CA PRO A 185 1.19 -30.41 -22.78
C PRO A 185 0.22 -29.24 -23.03
N LYS A 186 -0.02 -28.92 -24.30
CA LYS A 186 -1.07 -27.95 -24.68
C LYS A 186 -2.43 -28.45 -24.16
N PRO A 187 -3.22 -27.61 -23.47
CA PRO A 187 -4.51 -28.05 -22.91
C PRO A 187 -5.47 -28.53 -23.99
N THR A 188 -6.25 -29.55 -23.65
CA THR A 188 -7.34 -30.07 -24.49
C THR A 188 -8.64 -29.43 -24.07
N THR A 189 -9.44 -28.94 -25.03
CA THR A 189 -10.74 -28.34 -24.78
C THR A 189 -11.85 -29.27 -25.25
N ARG A 190 -12.81 -29.57 -24.38
CA ARG A 190 -13.99 -30.39 -24.69
C ARG A 190 -15.23 -29.72 -24.10
N LYS A 191 -16.15 -29.28 -24.96
CA LYS A 191 -17.37 -28.56 -24.56
C LYS A 191 -17.03 -27.30 -23.72
N SER A 192 -17.49 -27.25 -22.47
CA SER A 192 -17.28 -26.16 -21.52
C SER A 192 -16.06 -26.37 -20.61
N SER A 193 -15.22 -27.37 -20.88
CA SER A 193 -14.09 -27.75 -20.02
C SER A 193 -12.78 -27.72 -20.79
N MET A 194 -11.73 -27.16 -20.20
CA MET A 194 -10.35 -27.22 -20.68
C MET A 194 -9.50 -27.89 -19.61
N TYR A 195 -8.64 -28.83 -19.99
CA TYR A 195 -7.80 -29.56 -19.04
C TYR A 195 -6.43 -29.95 -19.61
N ALA A 196 -5.46 -30.17 -18.72
CA ALA A 196 -4.15 -30.72 -19.06
C ALA A 196 -3.59 -31.56 -17.90
N CYS A 197 -2.81 -32.58 -18.24
CA CYS A 197 -2.07 -33.37 -17.25
C CYS A 197 -0.58 -33.03 -17.34
N CYS A 198 -0.05 -32.36 -16.32
CA CYS A 198 1.33 -31.94 -16.23
C CYS A 198 2.18 -33.04 -15.59
N LYS A 199 3.26 -33.44 -16.24
CA LYS A 199 4.19 -34.47 -15.73
C LYS A 199 5.48 -33.83 -15.24
N LYS A 200 6.09 -34.42 -14.21
CA LYS A 200 7.40 -33.97 -13.72
C LYS A 200 8.46 -34.12 -14.81
N ASP A 201 9.31 -33.12 -14.97
CA ASP A 201 10.44 -33.15 -15.90
C ASP A 201 11.58 -34.01 -15.33
N PRO A 202 11.93 -35.16 -15.95
CA PRO A 202 12.98 -36.04 -15.45
C PRO A 202 14.36 -35.37 -15.40
N LYS A 203 14.58 -34.30 -16.18
CA LYS A 203 15.84 -33.57 -16.26
C LYS A 203 15.96 -32.44 -15.24
N PHE A 204 14.90 -32.13 -14.50
CA PHE A 204 14.91 -31.05 -13.51
C PHE A 204 15.52 -31.56 -12.18
N LYS A 205 16.77 -31.19 -11.92
CA LYS A 205 17.40 -31.43 -10.61
C LYS A 205 16.81 -30.45 -9.60
N VAL A 206 15.98 -30.97 -8.69
CA VAL A 206 15.37 -30.20 -7.61
C VAL A 206 16.48 -29.61 -6.74
N THR A 207 16.70 -28.29 -6.85
CA THR A 207 17.44 -27.58 -5.81
C THR A 207 16.46 -27.41 -4.66
N LEU A 208 16.47 -28.35 -3.72
CA LEU A 208 15.58 -28.39 -2.56
C LEU A 208 15.81 -27.15 -1.67
N LYS A 209 15.20 -26.00 -2.01
CA LYS A 209 14.88 -24.98 -1.00
C LYS A 209 13.73 -25.55 -0.18
N LYS A 210 14.10 -26.23 0.90
CA LYS A 210 13.23 -27.00 1.81
C LYS A 210 12.20 -26.19 2.60
N THR A 211 11.95 -24.92 2.32
CA THR A 211 11.08 -24.10 3.17
C THR A 211 9.66 -24.05 2.62
N LYS A 212 8.65 -24.44 3.41
CA LYS A 212 7.21 -24.16 3.19
C LYS A 212 6.89 -22.64 3.28
N PHE A 213 7.90 -21.80 3.15
CA PHE A 213 7.88 -20.39 3.44
C PHE A 213 8.29 -19.62 2.20
N LEU A 214 7.59 -18.53 1.94
CA LEU A 214 7.93 -17.60 0.87
C LEU A 214 9.25 -16.91 1.22
N ALA A 215 10.06 -16.62 0.20
CA ALA A 215 11.27 -15.82 0.37
C ALA A 215 10.91 -14.40 0.83
N ARG A 216 11.69 -13.86 1.78
CA ARG A 216 11.57 -12.47 2.22
C ARG A 216 11.83 -11.54 1.03
N GLN A 217 10.98 -10.53 0.90
CA GLN A 217 11.07 -9.50 -0.13
C GLN A 217 11.71 -8.23 0.44
N LYS A 218 12.31 -7.44 -0.46
CA LYS A 218 12.76 -6.08 -0.18
C LYS A 218 11.62 -5.10 -0.49
N GLY A 219 11.60 -3.99 0.22
CA GLY A 219 10.71 -2.86 0.00
C GLY A 219 11.17 -1.66 0.81
N ASP A 220 10.45 -0.55 0.71
CA ASP A 220 10.86 0.71 1.34
C ASP A 220 10.65 0.69 2.86
N LEU A 221 9.55 0.10 3.30
CA LEU A 221 9.23 -0.17 4.70
C LEU A 221 8.80 -1.63 4.83
N LEU A 222 9.45 -2.36 5.72
CA LEU A 222 9.14 -3.76 6.00
C LEU A 222 8.45 -3.85 7.36
N ILE A 223 7.29 -4.49 7.40
CA ILE A 223 6.57 -4.76 8.64
C ILE A 223 6.55 -6.28 8.85
N SER A 224 7.02 -6.73 9.99
CA SER A 224 6.98 -8.15 10.40
C SER A 224 5.92 -8.33 11.46
N TYR A 225 5.11 -9.38 11.31
CA TYR A 225 4.11 -9.84 12.27
C TYR A 225 4.55 -11.21 12.77
N ASP A 226 5.17 -11.25 13.94
CA ASP A 226 5.86 -12.43 14.46
C ASP A 226 5.19 -12.94 15.74
N VAL A 227 4.56 -14.11 15.66
CA VAL A 227 3.89 -14.73 16.81
C VAL A 227 4.93 -15.42 17.68
N THR A 228 5.08 -14.94 18.91
CA THR A 228 6.12 -15.38 19.84
C THR A 228 5.62 -16.43 20.82
N GLN A 229 4.35 -16.33 21.23
CA GLN A 229 3.71 -17.27 22.17
C GLN A 229 2.28 -17.55 21.73
N VAL A 230 1.82 -18.77 21.95
CA VAL A 230 0.47 -19.19 21.60
C VAL A 230 -0.17 -19.90 22.79
N PHE A 231 -1.35 -19.44 23.14
CA PHE A 231 -2.23 -20.05 24.11
C PHE A 231 -3.44 -20.63 23.37
N GLU A 232 -4.41 -21.18 24.10
CA GLU A 232 -5.59 -21.78 23.50
C GLU A 232 -6.40 -20.74 22.71
N ASN A 233 -6.90 -19.72 23.40
CA ASN A 233 -7.80 -18.72 22.83
C ASN A 233 -7.13 -17.38 22.48
N ASN A 234 -5.83 -17.23 22.74
CA ASN A 234 -5.09 -16.00 22.49
C ASN A 234 -3.62 -16.27 22.13
N TYR A 235 -2.92 -15.26 21.63
CA TYR A 235 -1.51 -15.36 21.28
C TYR A 235 -0.81 -14.02 21.47
N MET A 236 0.51 -14.07 21.67
CA MET A 236 1.38 -12.89 21.73
C MET A 236 2.07 -12.71 20.39
N VAL A 237 2.05 -11.48 19.90
CA VAL A 237 2.71 -11.10 18.66
C VAL A 237 3.63 -9.91 18.89
N GLN A 238 4.78 -9.94 18.24
CA GLN A 238 5.67 -8.80 18.08
C GLN A 238 5.49 -8.24 16.67
N VAL A 239 5.21 -6.95 16.59
CA VAL A 239 5.19 -6.20 15.33
C VAL A 239 6.46 -5.37 15.24
N LYS A 240 7.20 -5.54 14.15
CA LYS A 240 8.45 -4.83 13.90
C LYS A 240 8.40 -4.11 12.56
N MET A 241 8.63 -2.81 12.58
CA MET A 241 8.74 -1.96 11.40
C MET A 241 10.22 -1.60 11.16
N GLU A 242 10.69 -1.78 9.94
CA GLU A 242 12.06 -1.47 9.51
C GLU A 242 12.01 -0.58 8.27
N ASN A 243 12.53 0.63 8.39
CA ASN A 243 12.64 1.57 7.29
C ASN A 243 13.94 1.30 6.52
N GLU A 244 13.82 0.67 5.35
CA GLU A 244 14.94 0.29 4.50
C GLU A 244 15.19 1.32 3.38
N HIS A 245 14.33 2.34 3.25
CA HIS A 245 14.47 3.35 2.21
C HIS A 245 15.46 4.46 2.63
N TYR A 246 16.42 4.75 1.76
CA TYR A 246 17.49 5.74 2.01
C TYR A 246 16.98 7.15 2.31
N LEU A 247 15.86 7.55 1.72
CA LEU A 247 15.28 8.88 1.90
C LEU A 247 13.88 8.81 2.49
N GLY A 248 13.47 7.65 3.04
CA GLY A 248 12.13 7.46 3.59
C GLY A 248 12.13 7.87 5.05
N ARG A 249 11.07 8.51 5.51
CA ARG A 249 10.91 8.86 6.91
C ARG A 249 9.44 8.86 7.29
N LEU A 250 9.16 8.42 8.50
CA LEU A 250 7.85 8.58 9.12
C LEU A 250 8.02 9.38 10.40
N ASP A 251 7.13 10.36 10.57
CA ASP A 251 7.01 11.18 11.77
C ASP A 251 5.61 10.96 12.35
N HIS A 252 5.55 10.62 13.63
CA HIS A 252 4.29 10.30 14.34
C HIS A 252 3.47 9.27 13.57
N TRP A 253 4.08 8.13 13.24
CA TRP A 253 3.40 7.11 12.47
C TRP A 253 2.10 6.63 13.15
N ASN A 254 1.08 6.43 12.33
CA ASN A 254 -0.19 5.81 12.65
C ASN A 254 -0.34 4.58 11.76
N LEU A 255 -0.30 3.41 12.38
CA LEU A 255 -0.42 2.11 11.75
C LEU A 255 -1.84 1.59 11.94
N THR A 256 -2.45 1.09 10.88
CA THR A 256 -3.79 0.49 10.91
C THR A 256 -3.84 -0.72 10.00
N TRP A 257 -4.77 -1.62 10.28
CA TRP A 257 -5.06 -2.84 9.53
C TRP A 257 -6.51 -3.21 9.80
N GLU A 258 -6.99 -4.30 9.19
CA GLU A 258 -8.34 -4.82 9.37
C GLU A 258 -8.30 -6.24 9.95
N TRP A 259 -8.99 -6.45 11.06
CA TRP A 259 -9.29 -7.78 11.59
C TRP A 259 -10.38 -8.45 10.76
N THR A 260 -10.13 -9.67 10.27
CA THR A 260 -11.05 -10.36 9.35
C THR A 260 -11.76 -11.54 9.99
N ARG A 261 -11.36 -11.97 11.20
CA ARG A 261 -11.87 -13.18 11.87
C ARG A 261 -12.28 -12.92 13.32
N GLY A 262 -12.64 -11.68 13.64
CA GLY A 262 -13.16 -11.30 14.95
C GLY A 262 -12.11 -11.26 16.06
N GLU A 263 -10.84 -11.10 15.70
CA GLU A 263 -9.78 -10.86 16.65
C GLU A 263 -9.87 -9.46 17.26
N PHE A 264 -9.32 -9.29 18.47
CA PHE A 264 -9.24 -8.00 19.14
C PHE A 264 -7.99 -7.89 20.01
N ILE A 265 -7.59 -6.65 20.32
CA ILE A 265 -6.35 -6.36 21.04
C ILE A 265 -6.67 -6.23 22.53
N TYR A 266 -6.17 -7.18 23.33
CA TYR A 266 -6.34 -7.18 24.78
C TYR A 266 -5.32 -6.29 25.50
N SER A 267 -4.06 -6.36 25.10
CA SER A 267 -2.99 -5.54 25.69
C SER A 267 -1.91 -5.18 24.67
N LEU A 268 -1.23 -4.06 24.89
CA LEU A 268 -0.18 -3.50 24.03
C LEU A 268 1.01 -3.03 24.89
N LYS A 269 2.23 -3.28 24.40
CA LYS A 269 3.48 -2.70 24.94
C LYS A 269 4.35 -2.16 23.82
N GLY A 270 4.95 -1.00 24.02
CA GLY A 270 5.76 -0.27 23.04
C GLY A 270 4.95 0.64 22.11
N ALA A 271 3.62 0.51 22.11
CA ALA A 271 2.69 1.31 21.32
C ALA A 271 1.35 1.46 22.07
N PHE A 272 0.47 2.33 21.58
CA PHE A 272 -0.87 2.52 22.13
C PHE A 272 -1.91 2.71 21.01
N THR A 273 -3.18 2.43 21.30
CA THR A 273 -4.30 2.74 20.39
C THR A 273 -4.75 4.19 20.58
N ARG A 274 -5.02 4.89 19.48
CA ARG A 274 -5.50 6.28 19.52
C ARG A 274 -6.89 6.41 20.13
N GLU A 275 -7.70 5.38 19.97
CA GLU A 275 -9.04 5.26 20.54
C GLU A 275 -9.12 3.92 21.26
N ILE A 276 -9.85 3.88 22.36
CA ILE A 276 -10.17 2.64 23.08
C ILE A 276 -11.69 2.53 23.02
N ASP A 277 -12.17 1.67 22.12
CA ASP A 277 -13.58 1.30 22.02
C ASP A 277 -13.73 -0.17 22.38
N SER A 278 -14.31 -0.42 23.55
CA SER A 278 -14.66 -1.76 24.03
C SER A 278 -16.12 -2.14 23.73
N GLY A 279 -16.95 -1.19 23.30
CA GLY A 279 -18.40 -1.37 23.14
C GLY A 279 -18.73 -2.45 22.10
N SER A 280 -17.96 -2.48 21.01
CA SER A 280 -18.08 -3.48 19.93
C SER A 280 -17.79 -4.91 20.37
N CYS A 281 -16.84 -5.14 21.30
CA CYS A 281 -16.67 -6.48 21.88
C CYS A 281 -17.80 -6.83 22.84
N ILE A 282 -18.14 -5.92 23.76
CA ILE A 282 -19.11 -6.17 24.84
C ILE A 282 -20.46 -6.59 24.27
N SER A 283 -20.90 -5.92 23.21
CA SER A 283 -22.17 -6.20 22.52
C SER A 283 -22.06 -7.24 21.41
N GLY A 284 -20.84 -7.61 21.00
CA GLY A 284 -20.54 -8.55 19.93
C GLY A 284 -20.34 -10.00 20.36
N GLU A 285 -19.87 -10.84 19.43
CA GLU A 285 -19.58 -12.25 19.70
C GLU A 285 -18.47 -12.46 20.75
N ALA A 286 -17.51 -11.53 20.82
CA ALA A 286 -16.45 -11.57 21.82
C ALA A 286 -17.02 -11.50 23.25
N GLY A 287 -17.94 -10.57 23.54
CA GLY A 287 -18.59 -10.45 24.85
C GLY A 287 -19.50 -11.62 25.19
N LYS A 288 -20.14 -12.24 24.19
CA LYS A 288 -20.93 -13.46 24.39
C LYS A 288 -20.06 -14.66 24.79
N TYR A 289 -18.88 -14.77 24.18
CA TYR A 289 -17.96 -15.89 24.40
C TYR A 289 -17.11 -15.71 25.67
N TYR A 290 -16.54 -14.53 25.89
CA TYR A 290 -15.67 -14.23 27.02
C TYR A 290 -16.42 -13.56 28.18
N LYS A 291 -17.33 -14.28 28.82
CA LYS A 291 -18.21 -13.73 29.86
C LYS A 291 -17.47 -13.20 31.09
N ASP A 292 -16.38 -13.85 31.47
CA ASP A 292 -15.60 -13.52 32.67
C ASP A 292 -14.43 -12.57 32.38
N MET A 293 -14.30 -12.09 31.14
CA MET A 293 -13.24 -11.16 30.75
C MET A 293 -13.61 -9.74 31.13
N ASP A 294 -12.66 -9.04 31.75
CA ASP A 294 -12.76 -7.59 31.89
C ASP A 294 -12.47 -6.92 30.54
N PHE A 295 -13.50 -6.34 29.94
CA PHE A 295 -13.40 -5.59 28.68
C PHE A 295 -13.01 -4.12 28.88
N SER A 296 -12.78 -3.70 30.13
CA SER A 296 -12.25 -2.37 30.39
C SER A 296 -10.85 -2.23 29.79
N MET A 297 -10.62 -1.13 29.06
CA MET A 297 -9.34 -0.81 28.40
C MET A 297 -8.89 -1.74 27.25
N ILE A 298 -9.79 -2.57 26.70
CA ILE A 298 -9.56 -3.37 25.48
C ILE A 298 -9.92 -2.58 24.21
N ASN A 299 -9.16 -2.77 23.12
CA ASN A 299 -9.55 -2.23 21.81
C ASN A 299 -10.18 -3.32 20.94
N CYS A 300 -11.45 -3.08 20.57
CA CYS A 300 -12.29 -3.99 19.79
C CYS A 300 -12.63 -3.44 18.40
N GLN A 301 -11.97 -2.35 17.99
CA GLN A 301 -12.16 -1.81 16.66
C GLN A 301 -11.66 -2.82 15.63
N ILE A 302 -12.49 -3.08 14.61
CA ILE A 302 -12.08 -3.90 13.45
C ILE A 302 -10.84 -3.29 12.79
N ASN A 303 -10.79 -1.96 12.75
CA ASN A 303 -9.69 -1.19 12.16
C ASN A 303 -9.01 -0.31 13.22
N PRO A 304 -8.17 -0.87 14.11
CA PRO A 304 -7.51 -0.08 15.14
C PRO A 304 -6.47 0.87 14.53
N ILE A 305 -6.26 2.02 15.16
CA ILE A 305 -5.18 2.96 14.82
C ILE A 305 -4.17 2.95 15.97
N LEU A 306 -2.97 2.47 15.66
CA LEU A 306 -1.86 2.36 16.60
C LEU A 306 -0.80 3.42 16.36
N SER A 307 -0.20 3.88 17.44
CA SER A 307 0.91 4.83 17.43
C SER A 307 1.98 4.43 18.43
N ASP A 308 3.21 4.84 18.15
CA ASP A 308 4.34 4.64 19.05
C ASP A 308 4.19 5.45 20.35
N LEU A 309 4.77 4.96 21.42
CA LEU A 309 4.84 5.71 22.67
C LEU A 309 5.78 6.93 22.57
N PRO A 310 5.58 7.93 23.42
CA PRO A 310 6.53 9.04 23.53
C PRO A 310 7.80 8.60 24.31
N PRO A 311 8.96 9.27 24.11
CA PRO A 311 10.24 8.87 24.73
C PRO A 311 10.20 8.79 26.26
N GLU A 312 9.40 9.62 26.92
CA GLU A 312 9.25 9.66 28.38
C GLU A 312 8.65 8.36 28.93
N LYS A 313 7.94 7.60 28.09
CA LYS A 313 7.32 6.31 28.43
C LYS A 313 8.21 5.10 28.13
N TYR A 314 9.43 5.28 27.63
CA TYR A 314 10.32 4.15 27.34
C TYR A 314 10.63 3.29 28.56
N ASN A 315 10.84 3.89 29.74
CA ASN A 315 11.18 3.17 30.98
C ASN A 315 9.96 2.65 31.77
N ASP A 316 8.75 2.90 31.28
CA ASP A 316 7.50 2.45 31.90
C ASP A 316 7.42 0.91 31.88
N THR A 317 7.19 0.28 33.03
CA THR A 317 7.16 -1.19 33.18
C THR A 317 5.93 -1.83 32.54
N GLU A 318 4.83 -1.08 32.47
CA GLU A 318 3.56 -1.58 31.94
C GLU A 318 3.50 -1.37 30.44
N LEU A 319 3.75 -0.14 29.98
CA LEU A 319 3.59 0.25 28.59
C LEU A 319 4.88 0.19 27.78
N GLY A 320 6.05 0.42 28.40
CA GLY A 320 7.33 0.60 27.72
C GLY A 320 8.20 -0.66 27.72
N LYS A 321 9.52 -0.43 27.86
CA LYS A 321 10.60 -1.43 27.93
C LYS A 321 10.67 -2.39 26.74
N ILE A 322 10.24 -1.93 25.57
CA ILE A 322 10.41 -2.66 24.31
C ILE A 322 11.62 -2.07 23.53
N PRO A 323 12.61 -2.89 23.13
CA PRO A 323 13.75 -2.40 22.38
C PRO A 323 13.32 -1.71 21.07
N ASN A 324 13.88 -0.53 20.79
CA ASN A 324 13.55 0.30 19.63
C ASN A 324 12.12 0.87 19.60
N CYS A 325 11.35 0.80 20.68
CA CYS A 325 10.09 1.53 20.80
C CYS A 325 10.32 3.01 21.15
N CYS A 326 9.20 3.71 21.26
CA CYS A 326 9.02 4.88 22.09
C CYS A 326 9.78 6.12 21.59
N LYS A 327 9.63 6.41 20.30
CA LYS A 327 10.25 7.58 19.63
C LYS A 327 9.20 8.54 19.08
N ASN A 328 8.03 8.58 19.70
CA ASN A 328 6.89 9.37 19.27
C ASN A 328 6.51 9.13 17.79
N GLY A 329 6.78 7.92 17.30
CA GLY A 329 6.46 7.50 15.94
C GLY A 329 7.49 7.95 14.91
N THR A 330 8.71 8.26 15.34
CA THR A 330 9.81 8.62 14.44
C THR A 330 10.53 7.37 13.92
N LEU A 331 10.53 7.20 12.60
CA LEU A 331 11.35 6.22 11.88
C LEU A 331 12.24 6.95 10.90
N LEU A 332 13.54 7.04 11.22
CA LEU A 332 14.53 7.71 10.38
C LEU A 332 15.05 6.79 9.27
N PRO A 333 15.56 7.35 8.16
CA PRO A 333 16.29 6.56 7.17
C PRO A 333 17.60 6.01 7.77
N VAL A 334 18.01 4.81 7.33
CA VAL A 334 19.22 4.13 7.81
C VAL A 334 20.49 5.00 7.67
N ILE A 335 20.55 5.86 6.65
CA ILE A 335 21.70 6.75 6.43
C ILE A 335 21.85 7.86 7.46
N MET A 336 20.77 8.21 8.17
CA MET A 336 20.82 9.20 9.23
C MET A 336 21.20 8.54 10.54
N ASP A 337 20.43 7.53 10.93
CA ASP A 337 20.65 6.80 12.18
C ASP A 337 20.03 5.39 12.06
N PRO A 338 20.86 4.34 11.90
CA PRO A 338 20.41 2.96 11.87
C PRO A 338 19.65 2.54 13.14
N SER A 339 19.98 3.09 14.31
CA SER A 339 19.30 2.76 15.57
C SER A 339 17.87 3.31 15.63
N LYS A 340 17.63 4.45 14.97
CA LYS A 340 16.29 5.06 14.87
C LYS A 340 15.48 4.55 13.66
N SER A 341 16.01 3.65 12.84
CA SER A 341 15.35 3.10 11.64
C SER A 341 14.32 1.99 11.89
N LYS A 342 14.21 1.51 13.13
CA LYS A 342 13.35 0.39 13.52
C LYS A 342 12.37 0.78 14.61
N SER A 343 11.15 0.27 14.59
CA SER A 343 10.16 0.44 15.66
C SER A 343 9.54 -0.90 15.97
N VAL A 344 9.40 -1.23 17.26
CA VAL A 344 8.91 -2.52 17.72
C VAL A 344 7.88 -2.31 18.81
N PHE A 345 6.80 -3.05 18.74
CA PHE A 345 5.81 -3.17 19.80
C PHE A 345 5.31 -4.60 19.87
N THR A 346 4.73 -4.99 21.01
CA THR A 346 4.11 -6.29 21.21
C THR A 346 2.65 -6.12 21.58
N MET A 347 1.82 -7.11 21.24
CA MET A 347 0.43 -7.13 21.63
C MET A 347 -0.07 -8.54 21.91
N GLN A 348 -1.05 -8.62 22.81
CA GLN A 348 -1.81 -9.82 23.07
C GLN A 348 -3.13 -9.76 22.30
N VAL A 349 -3.36 -10.78 21.47
CA VAL A 349 -4.52 -10.85 20.58
C VAL A 349 -5.38 -12.04 20.98
N PHE A 350 -6.68 -11.80 21.20
CA PHE A 350 -7.67 -12.84 21.49
C PHE A 350 -8.44 -13.22 20.22
N LYS A 351 -8.90 -14.47 20.17
CA LYS A 351 -9.57 -15.07 19.02
C LYS A 351 -10.95 -15.57 19.43
N ILE A 352 -11.95 -15.45 18.56
CA ILE A 352 -13.27 -16.02 18.80
C ILE A 352 -13.48 -17.33 18.00
N PRO A 353 -14.46 -18.18 18.36
CA PRO A 353 -14.86 -19.32 17.52
C PRO A 353 -15.14 -18.89 16.07
N PRO A 354 -14.76 -19.68 15.06
CA PRO A 354 -14.26 -21.07 15.13
C PRO A 354 -12.74 -21.21 15.30
N ASP A 355 -11.97 -20.12 15.30
CA ASP A 355 -10.51 -20.14 15.18
C ASP A 355 -9.77 -20.33 16.53
N LEU A 356 -10.32 -21.15 17.42
CA LEU A 356 -9.76 -21.38 18.76
C LEU A 356 -8.55 -22.33 18.79
N ASN A 357 -8.26 -23.05 17.70
CA ASN A 357 -7.10 -23.95 17.68
C ASN A 357 -5.78 -23.17 17.79
N LYS A 358 -4.79 -23.74 18.49
CA LYS A 358 -3.43 -23.15 18.63
C LYS A 358 -2.73 -22.91 17.29
N THR A 359 -3.11 -23.65 16.26
CA THR A 359 -2.54 -23.55 14.91
C THR A 359 -3.33 -22.60 14.00
N SER A 360 -4.58 -22.27 14.34
CA SER A 360 -5.44 -21.34 13.59
C SER A 360 -5.06 -19.90 13.93
N ILE A 361 -3.99 -19.42 13.32
CA ILE A 361 -3.52 -18.04 13.49
C ILE A 361 -3.39 -17.40 12.12
N PHE A 362 -4.11 -16.30 11.96
CA PHE A 362 -4.16 -15.51 10.74
C PHE A 362 -3.68 -14.09 11.04
N PRO A 363 -2.81 -13.51 10.19
CA PRO A 363 -2.42 -12.12 10.34
C PRO A 363 -3.58 -11.22 9.88
N PRO A 364 -3.69 -9.98 10.40
CA PRO A 364 -4.67 -9.04 9.89
C PRO A 364 -4.34 -8.62 8.46
N GLU A 365 -5.33 -8.05 7.77
CA GLU A 365 -5.22 -7.66 6.37
C GLU A 365 -5.27 -6.13 6.19
N LYS A 366 -5.13 -5.67 4.94
CA LYS A 366 -5.28 -4.25 4.55
C LYS A 366 -4.45 -3.26 5.39
N TRP A 367 -3.19 -3.61 5.63
CA TRP A 367 -2.23 -2.78 6.33
C TRP A 367 -2.06 -1.41 5.68
N LYS A 368 -2.08 -0.36 6.49
CA LYS A 368 -1.85 1.02 6.06
C LYS A 368 -1.07 1.77 7.12
N ILE A 369 -0.11 2.57 6.68
CA ILE A 369 0.69 3.43 7.55
C ILE A 369 0.64 4.86 7.05
N THR A 370 0.47 5.78 7.99
CA THR A 370 0.39 7.23 7.73
C THR A 370 1.16 7.98 8.81
N GLY A 371 1.39 9.27 8.64
CA GLY A 371 2.05 10.15 9.59
C GLY A 371 1.70 11.61 9.26
N ILE A 372 2.41 12.56 9.89
CA ILE A 372 2.13 14.00 9.69
C ILE A 372 2.67 14.48 8.34
N LEU A 373 3.96 14.24 8.08
CA LEU A 373 4.66 14.65 6.88
C LEU A 373 5.55 13.51 6.40
N ASN A 374 4.95 12.57 5.67
CA ASN A 374 5.61 11.36 5.21
C ASN A 374 5.15 10.98 3.80
N PRO A 375 5.97 10.20 3.06
CA PRO A 375 5.56 9.64 1.80
C PRO A 375 4.35 8.72 1.93
N ASN A 376 3.55 8.64 0.87
CA ASN A 376 2.40 7.74 0.81
C ASN A 376 2.88 6.30 0.60
N TYR A 377 2.65 5.43 1.58
CA TYR A 377 2.97 4.00 1.48
C TYR A 377 1.77 3.20 0.97
N LYS A 378 2.04 2.27 0.05
CA LYS A 378 1.11 1.20 -0.32
C LYS A 378 1.68 -0.13 0.17
N CYS A 379 0.97 -0.78 1.08
CA CYS A 379 1.36 -2.07 1.66
C CYS A 379 0.68 -3.23 0.92
N GLY A 380 1.43 -4.32 0.75
CA GLY A 380 0.91 -5.58 0.21
C GLY A 380 0.26 -6.47 1.27
N LEU A 381 -0.23 -7.63 0.84
CA LEU A 381 -0.78 -8.65 1.73
C LEU A 381 0.32 -9.30 2.60
N PRO A 382 -0.02 -9.81 3.80
CA PRO A 382 0.93 -10.55 4.63
C PRO A 382 1.42 -11.82 3.93
N ARG A 383 2.75 -11.95 3.79
CA ARG A 383 3.39 -13.11 3.17
C ARG A 383 3.96 -14.02 4.23
N ARG A 384 3.59 -15.30 4.22
CA ARG A 384 4.11 -16.30 5.16
C ARG A 384 5.59 -16.57 4.88
N VAL A 385 6.47 -16.17 5.80
CA VAL A 385 7.94 -16.26 5.64
C VAL A 385 8.56 -17.18 6.69
N GLU A 386 9.86 -17.45 6.55
CA GLU A 386 10.59 -18.24 7.54
C GLU A 386 10.49 -17.56 8.92
N PRO A 387 10.19 -18.34 9.99
CA PRO A 387 10.06 -17.82 11.33
C PRO A 387 11.25 -16.97 11.76
N ALA A 388 10.94 -15.79 12.30
CA ALA A 388 11.94 -14.87 12.81
C ALA A 388 12.66 -15.47 14.02
N ARG A 389 13.93 -15.06 14.19
CA ARG A 389 14.80 -15.47 15.27
C ARG A 389 15.13 -14.25 16.12
N PHE A 390 14.96 -14.38 17.43
CA PHE A 390 15.14 -13.31 18.39
C PHE A 390 16.16 -13.72 19.45
N PRO A 391 16.94 -12.78 19.99
CA PRO A 391 17.71 -13.04 21.21
C PRO A 391 16.75 -13.31 22.38
N ASP A 392 17.14 -14.19 23.29
CA ASP A 392 16.36 -14.46 24.50
C ASP A 392 16.25 -13.22 25.38
N SER A 393 15.02 -12.86 25.76
CA SER A 393 14.73 -11.65 26.53
C SER A 393 15.25 -11.70 27.97
N ARG A 394 15.67 -12.86 28.48
CA ARG A 394 16.26 -13.02 29.83
C ARG A 394 17.77 -12.79 29.81
N GLY A 395 18.36 -12.47 28.66
CA GLY A 395 19.80 -12.24 28.51
C GLY A 395 20.63 -13.52 28.45
N LEU A 396 20.00 -14.68 28.26
CA LEU A 396 20.69 -15.94 28.03
C LEU A 396 21.22 -15.99 26.59
N GLU A 397 22.31 -16.71 26.35
CA GLU A 397 22.83 -17.00 24.99
C GLU A 397 21.95 -18.04 24.26
N ALA A 398 20.66 -17.73 24.15
CA ALA A 398 19.66 -18.54 23.49
C ALA A 398 18.96 -17.73 22.40
N THR A 399 18.50 -18.43 21.36
CA THR A 399 17.70 -17.84 20.29
C THR A 399 16.27 -18.35 20.41
N VAL A 400 15.32 -17.43 20.55
CA VAL A 400 13.89 -17.73 20.51
C VAL A 400 13.43 -17.67 19.06
N ILE A 401 12.75 -18.71 18.61
CA ILE A 401 12.20 -18.78 17.26
C ILE A 401 10.71 -18.46 17.34
N ALA A 402 10.23 -17.57 16.47
CA ALA A 402 8.80 -17.31 16.34
C ALA A 402 8.07 -18.62 16.02
N ILE A 403 6.86 -18.80 16.53
CA ILE A 403 6.00 -19.92 16.14
C ILE A 403 5.60 -19.73 14.67
N SER A 404 5.44 -18.47 14.27
CA SER A 404 4.79 -18.13 13.02
C SER A 404 5.15 -16.68 12.64
N SER A 405 5.58 -16.44 11.39
CA SER A 405 6.00 -15.11 10.92
C SER A 405 5.38 -14.74 9.58
N TRP A 406 4.91 -13.50 9.48
CA TRP A 406 4.50 -12.89 8.21
C TRP A 406 5.27 -11.61 7.94
N GLN A 407 5.55 -11.37 6.66
CA GLN A 407 6.16 -10.15 6.18
C GLN A 407 5.16 -9.36 5.34
N ILE A 408 4.95 -8.11 5.69
CA ILE A 408 4.21 -7.12 4.93
C ILE A 408 5.24 -6.17 4.32
N VAL A 409 5.14 -5.95 3.01
CA VAL A 409 6.05 -5.07 2.28
C VAL A 409 5.28 -3.81 1.88
N CYS A 410 5.77 -2.65 2.29
CA CYS A 410 5.20 -1.35 1.98
C CYS A 410 6.17 -0.55 1.12
N ASN A 411 5.69 -0.01 0.01
CA ASN A 411 6.49 0.79 -0.91
C ASN A 411 5.95 2.21 -1.01
N ILE A 412 6.87 3.17 -1.17
CA ILE A 412 6.58 4.59 -1.36
C ILE A 412 6.00 4.79 -2.75
N THR A 413 4.84 5.44 -2.78
CA THR A 413 4.17 5.84 -4.02
C THR A 413 4.43 7.31 -4.28
N LYS A 414 4.57 7.68 -5.56
CA LYS A 414 4.71 9.09 -5.93
C LYS A 414 3.40 9.83 -5.64
N PRO A 415 3.45 11.04 -5.04
CA PRO A 415 2.26 11.82 -4.82
C PRO A 415 1.61 12.19 -6.16
N ALA A 416 0.30 11.99 -6.26
CA ALA A 416 -0.46 12.50 -7.40
C ALA A 416 -0.44 14.04 -7.38
N LYS A 417 -0.72 14.69 -8.52
CA LYS A 417 -0.80 16.14 -8.60
C LYS A 417 -1.80 16.68 -7.57
N GLY A 418 -1.36 17.63 -6.74
CA GLY A 418 -2.17 18.21 -5.66
C GLY A 418 -2.30 17.33 -4.40
N ARG A 419 -1.47 16.29 -4.27
CA ARG A 419 -1.40 15.44 -3.06
C ARG A 419 -0.02 15.44 -2.39
N SER A 420 0.87 16.37 -2.75
CA SER A 420 2.11 16.59 -2.01
C SER A 420 1.80 17.17 -0.63
N ARG A 421 2.70 17.02 0.35
CA ARG A 421 2.57 17.69 1.67
C ARG A 421 3.49 18.90 1.85
N CYS A 422 4.43 19.08 0.93
CA CYS A 422 5.34 20.22 0.87
C CYS A 422 5.45 20.79 -0.55
N CYS A 423 5.92 22.04 -0.65
CA CYS A 423 6.13 22.69 -1.93
C CYS A 423 7.39 23.55 -1.98
N VAL A 424 7.85 23.84 -3.20
CA VAL A 424 9.04 24.63 -3.46
C VAL A 424 8.68 25.92 -4.17
N SER A 425 9.39 27.00 -3.87
CA SER A 425 9.38 28.27 -4.58
C SER A 425 10.78 28.56 -5.11
N PHE A 426 10.85 29.21 -6.27
CA PHE A 426 12.10 29.54 -6.95
C PHE A 426 12.31 31.04 -7.06
N SER A 427 13.51 31.48 -6.76
CA SER A 427 13.94 32.87 -6.93
C SER A 427 15.41 32.92 -7.35
N ALA A 428 15.87 34.07 -7.85
CA ALA A 428 17.26 34.24 -8.28
C ALA A 428 17.68 35.70 -8.18
N TYR A 429 18.98 35.96 -8.01
CA TYR A 429 19.53 37.31 -7.94
C TYR A 429 19.25 38.18 -9.18
N TYR A 430 19.00 37.55 -10.33
CA TYR A 430 18.71 38.22 -11.61
C TYR A 430 17.22 38.42 -11.90
N ASN A 431 16.34 38.12 -10.93
CA ASN A 431 14.90 38.34 -11.06
C ASN A 431 14.30 38.77 -9.72
N GLU A 432 13.67 39.94 -9.69
CA GLU A 432 13.08 40.50 -8.48
C GLU A 432 11.82 39.75 -8.00
N SER A 433 11.20 38.96 -8.88
CA SER A 433 10.02 38.18 -8.55
C SER A 433 10.38 36.77 -8.11
N VAL A 434 9.62 36.27 -7.14
CA VAL A 434 9.62 34.86 -6.74
C VAL A 434 8.52 34.12 -7.49
N ILE A 435 8.87 32.95 -8.01
CA ILE A 435 7.91 31.98 -8.52
C ILE A 435 7.47 31.12 -7.33
N PRO A 436 6.22 31.26 -6.86
CA PRO A 436 5.76 30.52 -5.70
C PRO A 436 5.45 29.06 -6.03
N CYS A 437 5.03 28.33 -5.00
CA CYS A 437 4.43 27.01 -5.15
C CYS A 437 3.24 27.04 -6.12
N ASN A 438 3.01 25.91 -6.78
CA ASN A 438 1.84 25.76 -7.65
C ASN A 438 0.55 25.91 -6.84
N THR A 439 -0.48 26.45 -7.48
CA THR A 439 -1.83 26.48 -6.95
C THR A 439 -2.30 25.07 -6.60
N CYS A 440 -2.89 24.90 -5.41
CA CYS A 440 -3.35 23.63 -4.86
C CYS A 440 -2.26 22.54 -4.79
N ALA A 441 -0.99 22.91 -4.61
CA ALA A 441 0.12 21.96 -4.52
C ALA A 441 -0.11 20.85 -3.47
N CYS A 442 -0.68 21.20 -2.32
CA CYS A 442 -0.98 20.29 -1.23
C CYS A 442 -2.49 20.03 -1.03
N GLY A 443 -3.27 20.27 -2.08
CA GLY A 443 -4.70 20.00 -2.13
C GLY A 443 -5.53 21.25 -1.90
N CYS A 444 -6.63 21.36 -2.64
CA CYS A 444 -7.69 22.32 -2.40
C CYS A 444 -8.96 21.51 -2.19
N GLU A 445 -9.43 21.42 -0.95
CA GLU A 445 -10.74 20.80 -0.71
C GLU A 445 -11.84 21.59 -1.43
N ASN A 446 -12.89 20.88 -1.84
CA ASN A 446 -13.90 21.33 -2.79
C ASN A 446 -14.64 22.62 -2.39
N GLU A 447 -14.59 23.04 -1.12
CA GLU A 447 -15.27 24.24 -0.62
C GLU A 447 -14.65 25.58 -1.06
N ASN A 448 -13.35 25.63 -1.37
CA ASN A 448 -12.68 26.88 -1.76
C ASN A 448 -12.68 27.15 -3.29
N THR A 449 -13.12 26.18 -4.10
CA THR A 449 -13.17 26.32 -5.57
C THR A 449 -14.17 27.39 -6.05
N ARG A 450 -15.10 27.83 -5.20
CA ARG A 450 -16.02 28.93 -5.52
C ARG A 450 -15.34 30.30 -5.51
N LYS A 451 -14.40 30.56 -4.59
CA LYS A 451 -13.75 31.88 -4.38
C LYS A 451 -12.44 32.08 -5.16
N CYS A 452 -11.75 31.02 -5.52
CA CYS A 452 -10.49 31.07 -6.25
C CYS A 452 -10.48 30.06 -7.43
N ASN A 453 -9.50 30.16 -8.33
CA ASN A 453 -9.34 29.24 -9.43
C ASN A 453 -8.25 28.20 -9.09
N PRO A 454 -8.60 26.90 -8.95
CA PRO A 454 -7.63 25.86 -8.60
C PRO A 454 -6.68 25.49 -9.76
N ASN A 455 -7.03 25.85 -10.99
CA ASN A 455 -6.26 25.53 -12.19
C ASN A 455 -5.46 26.73 -12.74
N SER A 456 -5.62 27.92 -12.14
CA SER A 456 -4.85 29.09 -12.54
C SER A 456 -3.39 28.94 -12.14
N PRO A 457 -2.42 29.40 -12.96
CA PRO A 457 -1.05 29.57 -12.51
C PRO A 457 -0.98 30.50 -11.29
N ALA A 458 -0.05 30.19 -10.38
CA ALA A 458 0.20 31.04 -9.23
C ALA A 458 0.82 32.38 -9.65
N MET A 459 0.36 33.46 -9.01
CA MET A 459 0.85 34.82 -9.25
C MET A 459 2.26 35.00 -8.68
N LEU A 460 3.11 35.76 -9.38
CA LEU A 460 4.45 36.08 -8.91
C LEU A 460 4.40 36.89 -7.61
N LEU A 461 5.36 36.65 -6.73
CA LEU A 461 5.42 37.27 -5.41
C LEU A 461 6.67 38.14 -5.26
N PRO A 462 6.60 39.21 -4.45
CA PRO A 462 7.80 39.85 -3.97
C PRO A 462 8.49 38.95 -2.90
N PRO A 463 9.82 38.99 -2.73
CA PRO A 463 10.56 38.08 -1.86
C PRO A 463 10.08 38.03 -0.41
N GLU A 464 9.72 39.18 0.17
CA GLU A 464 9.24 39.29 1.54
C GLU A 464 7.89 38.59 1.78
N ALA A 465 7.11 38.31 0.72
CA ALA A 465 5.82 37.61 0.85
C ALA A 465 5.97 36.10 1.15
N LEU A 466 7.18 35.55 1.06
CA LEU A 466 7.45 34.16 1.43
C LEU A 466 7.31 33.91 2.94
N LEU A 467 7.59 34.92 3.77
CA LEU A 467 7.43 34.86 5.24
C LEU A 467 6.02 35.18 5.72
N VAL A 468 5.11 35.47 4.79
CA VAL A 468 3.75 35.91 5.11
C VAL A 468 2.78 34.75 4.95
N PRO A 469 1.83 34.56 5.89
CA PRO A 469 0.77 33.57 5.76
C PRO A 469 -0.02 33.73 4.45
N PHE A 470 -0.54 32.61 3.93
CA PHE A 470 -1.15 32.59 2.60
C PHE A 470 -2.27 33.64 2.41
N LYS A 471 -3.13 33.84 3.42
CA LYS A 471 -4.24 34.80 3.37
C LYS A 471 -3.77 36.22 3.02
N ASN A 472 -2.63 36.64 3.56
CA ASN A 472 -2.07 37.98 3.36
C ASN A 472 -1.15 38.04 2.12
N ARG A 473 -0.62 36.89 1.69
CA ARG A 473 0.22 36.75 0.49
C ARG A 473 -0.53 37.13 -0.79
N SER A 474 -1.84 36.85 -0.87
CA SER A 474 -2.67 37.20 -2.03
C SER A 474 -2.74 38.71 -2.28
N GLN A 475 -2.86 39.52 -1.23
CA GLN A 475 -2.88 40.99 -1.34
C GLN A 475 -1.54 41.52 -1.85
N LYS A 476 -0.42 40.99 -1.31
CA LYS A 476 0.93 41.32 -1.77
C LYS A 476 1.16 40.91 -3.23
N ALA A 477 0.64 39.76 -3.66
CA ALA A 477 0.73 39.31 -5.05
C ALA A 477 0.02 40.28 -6.00
N VAL A 478 -1.19 40.74 -5.64
CA VAL A 478 -1.94 41.72 -6.44
C VAL A 478 -1.23 43.07 -6.49
N ALA A 479 -0.72 43.57 -5.35
CA ALA A 479 0.05 44.81 -5.31
C ALA A 479 1.33 44.73 -6.16
N TRP A 480 2.06 43.62 -6.06
CA TRP A 480 3.26 43.36 -6.86
C TRP A 480 2.96 43.28 -8.35
N ALA A 481 1.89 42.59 -8.73
CA ALA A 481 1.45 42.51 -10.12
C ALA A 481 1.11 43.90 -10.69
N LYS A 482 0.46 44.78 -9.91
CA LYS A 482 0.22 46.17 -10.32
C LYS A 482 1.53 46.95 -10.50
N LEU A 483 2.46 46.84 -9.55
CA LEU A 483 3.76 47.53 -9.59
C LEU A 483 4.64 47.07 -10.76
N LYS A 484 4.59 45.79 -11.13
CA LYS A 484 5.38 45.21 -12.22
C LYS A 484 4.62 45.08 -13.55
N HIS A 485 3.41 45.63 -13.62
CA HIS A 485 2.53 45.55 -14.79
C HIS A 485 2.26 44.11 -15.28
N PHE A 486 2.16 43.15 -14.36
CA PHE A 486 1.78 41.77 -14.67
C PHE A 486 0.25 41.63 -14.79
N THR A 487 -0.19 40.73 -15.67
CA THR A 487 -1.61 40.40 -15.82
C THR A 487 -2.17 39.80 -14.53
N ILE A 488 -3.28 40.36 -14.05
CA ILE A 488 -4.01 39.85 -12.90
C ILE A 488 -5.19 39.02 -13.41
N PRO A 489 -5.31 37.73 -13.05
CA PRO A 489 -6.43 36.91 -13.49
C PRO A 489 -7.74 37.40 -12.86
N LYS A 490 -8.85 37.34 -13.63
CA LYS A 490 -10.19 37.73 -13.16
C LYS A 490 -10.61 37.00 -11.88
N LYS A 491 -10.28 35.70 -11.80
CA LYS A 491 -10.45 34.88 -10.60
C LYS A 491 -9.07 34.51 -10.08
N LEU A 492 -8.74 34.96 -8.88
CA LEU A 492 -7.42 34.77 -8.27
C LEU A 492 -7.10 33.27 -8.09
N PRO A 493 -5.82 32.86 -8.20
CA PRO A 493 -5.42 31.49 -7.96
C PRO A 493 -5.68 31.08 -6.50
N CYS A 494 -6.00 29.80 -6.30
CA CYS A 494 -6.12 29.23 -4.95
C CYS A 494 -4.77 29.11 -4.24
N ALA A 495 -4.83 28.81 -2.95
CA ALA A 495 -3.66 28.57 -2.13
C ALA A 495 -2.93 27.28 -2.47
N ASP A 496 -1.66 27.21 -2.08
CA ASP A 496 -0.88 25.98 -2.12
C ASP A 496 -1.29 25.00 -1.00
N HIS A 497 -1.78 25.51 0.15
CA HIS A 497 -2.22 24.76 1.33
C HIS A 497 -1.13 23.85 1.95
N CYS A 498 0.14 24.14 1.69
CA CYS A 498 1.24 23.30 2.15
C CYS A 498 1.67 23.63 3.60
N GLY A 499 1.86 22.60 4.41
CA GLY A 499 2.35 22.74 5.79
C GLY A 499 3.85 23.07 5.86
N VAL A 500 4.62 22.66 4.85
CA VAL A 500 6.04 23.02 4.70
C VAL A 500 6.25 23.66 3.34
N SER A 501 6.91 24.81 3.33
CA SER A 501 7.30 25.49 2.10
C SER A 501 8.80 25.73 2.08
N ILE A 502 9.42 25.50 0.93
CA ILE A 502 10.86 25.60 0.74
C ILE A 502 11.12 26.68 -0.30
N ASN A 503 12.06 27.59 -0.04
CA ASN A 503 12.56 28.51 -1.05
C ASN A 503 13.97 28.10 -1.48
N TRP A 504 14.13 27.92 -2.78
CA TRP A 504 15.42 27.75 -3.43
C TRP A 504 15.76 29.02 -4.21
N HIS A 505 16.75 29.77 -3.70
CA HIS A 505 17.18 31.04 -4.25
C HIS A 505 18.58 30.92 -4.85
N VAL A 506 18.74 31.15 -6.15
CA VAL A 506 20.09 31.25 -6.75
C VAL A 506 20.71 32.60 -6.37
N VAL A 507 21.78 32.56 -5.58
CA VAL A 507 22.42 33.75 -4.99
C VAL A 507 23.43 34.37 -5.95
N SER A 508 24.29 33.54 -6.55
CA SER A 508 25.35 34.03 -7.43
C SER A 508 25.79 32.99 -8.45
N ASP A 509 26.32 33.47 -9.57
CA ASP A 509 26.90 32.65 -10.64
C ASP A 509 28.23 33.27 -11.10
N PHE A 510 29.34 32.54 -10.96
CA PHE A 510 30.69 33.01 -11.28
C PHE A 510 31.49 31.96 -12.07
N LYS A 511 32.73 32.28 -12.47
CA LYS A 511 33.51 31.43 -13.40
C LYS A 511 33.81 30.03 -12.82
N GLY A 512 34.20 29.95 -11.55
CA GLY A 512 34.58 28.69 -10.89
C GLY A 512 33.44 27.91 -10.24
N GLY A 513 32.27 28.54 -10.06
CA GLY A 513 31.22 28.01 -9.20
C GLY A 513 29.94 28.85 -9.24
N TRP A 514 28.98 28.44 -8.44
CA TRP A 514 27.74 29.16 -8.20
C TRP A 514 27.25 28.84 -6.78
N SER A 515 26.33 29.65 -6.27
CA SER A 515 25.76 29.42 -4.94
C SER A 515 24.25 29.60 -4.92
N ALA A 516 23.59 28.86 -4.03
CA ALA A 516 22.16 28.96 -3.79
C ALA A 516 21.87 28.96 -2.30
N ARG A 517 20.80 29.65 -1.90
CA ARG A 517 20.27 29.65 -0.55
C ARG A 517 19.03 28.77 -0.50
N LEU A 518 19.08 27.78 0.38
CA LEU A 518 17.92 26.98 0.77
C LEU A 518 17.31 27.60 2.02
N THR A 519 16.02 27.92 1.98
CA THR A 519 15.27 28.37 3.16
C THR A 519 14.08 27.44 3.38
N LEU A 520 13.96 26.90 4.59
CA LEU A 520 12.89 26.02 5.03
C LEU A 520 11.92 26.83 5.89
N PHE A 521 10.63 26.67 5.63
CA PHE A 521 9.55 27.28 6.41
C PHE A 521 8.59 26.20 6.90
N ASN A 522 8.39 26.13 8.21
CA ASN A 522 7.42 25.25 8.84
C ASN A 522 6.19 26.06 9.27
N TRP A 523 5.07 25.80 8.61
CA TRP A 523 3.77 26.42 8.89
C TRP A 523 2.88 25.54 9.78
N LEU A 524 3.35 24.35 10.16
CA LEU A 524 2.63 23.44 11.04
C LEU A 524 2.85 23.81 12.51
N SER A 525 1.97 23.34 13.38
CA SER A 525 2.06 23.49 14.84
C SER A 525 3.03 22.50 15.49
N THR A 526 3.72 21.67 14.71
CA THR A 526 4.61 20.61 15.20
C THR A 526 6.06 20.90 14.81
N ASN A 527 6.98 20.67 15.74
CA ASN A 527 8.42 20.78 15.49
C ASN A 527 8.91 19.58 14.67
N PHE A 528 9.85 19.80 13.75
CA PHE A 528 10.58 18.72 13.08
C PHE A 528 11.97 18.60 13.67
N GLU A 529 12.20 17.56 14.46
CA GLU A 529 13.51 17.15 14.95
C GLU A 529 14.25 16.30 13.91
N ASP A 530 15.58 16.36 13.89
CA ASP A 530 16.43 15.59 12.97
C ASP A 530 16.03 15.76 11.50
N TRP A 531 15.50 16.94 11.12
CA TRP A 531 14.95 17.15 9.77
C TRP A 531 16.04 16.97 8.69
N PHE A 532 15.62 16.54 7.50
CA PHE A 532 16.50 16.51 6.33
C PHE A 532 15.80 16.97 5.06
N THR A 533 16.59 17.41 4.09
CA THR A 533 16.19 17.74 2.73
C THR A 533 17.13 17.07 1.73
N ALA A 534 16.58 16.45 0.69
CA ALA A 534 17.35 15.87 -0.39
C ALA A 534 17.07 16.59 -1.71
N LEU A 535 18.11 17.01 -2.43
CA LEU A 535 18.02 17.79 -3.65
C LEU A 535 18.64 17.02 -4.81
N GLN A 536 17.86 16.82 -5.88
CA GLN A 536 18.35 16.20 -7.11
C GLN A 536 18.34 17.22 -8.25
N PHE A 537 19.40 17.17 -9.05
CA PHE A 537 19.59 18.05 -10.18
C PHE A 537 19.82 17.24 -11.46
N LYS A 538 19.37 17.77 -12.61
CA LYS A 538 19.56 17.09 -13.90
C LYS A 538 21.01 17.09 -14.39
N LYS A 539 21.76 18.18 -14.15
CA LYS A 539 23.10 18.38 -14.74
C LYS A 539 24.21 18.75 -13.76
N THR A 540 23.89 18.95 -12.49
CA THR A 540 24.83 19.44 -11.47
C THR A 540 25.13 18.47 -10.32
N PRO A 541 24.84 17.15 -10.41
CA PRO A 541 24.77 16.30 -9.22
C PRO A 541 26.13 16.18 -8.49
N ARG A 542 27.26 16.28 -9.21
CA ARG A 542 28.62 16.21 -8.64
C ARG A 542 29.22 17.56 -8.26
N GLY A 543 28.48 18.64 -8.45
CA GLY A 543 28.98 19.99 -8.23
C GLY A 543 28.93 20.44 -6.77
N TYR A 544 28.29 19.69 -5.86
CA TYR A 544 28.19 20.09 -4.45
C TYR A 544 29.56 20.27 -3.82
N ASP A 545 29.76 21.40 -3.14
CA ASP A 545 31.01 21.75 -2.46
C ASP A 545 30.79 21.83 -0.95
N LYS A 546 29.98 22.79 -0.47
CA LYS A 546 29.73 22.96 0.97
C LYS A 546 28.36 23.58 1.26
N ALA A 547 27.77 23.22 2.40
CA ALA A 547 26.68 23.95 3.03
C ALA A 547 27.22 24.66 4.29
N TYR A 548 26.85 25.93 4.50
CA TYR A 548 27.47 26.75 5.56
C TYR A 548 26.77 26.66 6.91
N SER A 549 25.46 26.47 6.94
CA SER A 549 24.66 26.42 8.18
C SER A 549 23.97 25.07 8.39
N PHE A 550 24.14 24.13 7.46
CA PHE A 550 23.61 22.77 7.52
C PHE A 550 24.75 21.78 7.34
N ASN A 551 24.58 20.56 7.86
CA ASN A 551 25.46 19.46 7.50
C ASN A 551 25.00 18.89 6.15
N GLY A 552 25.89 18.85 5.17
CA GLY A 552 25.56 18.42 3.82
C GLY A 552 26.53 17.38 3.28
N THR A 553 25.97 16.36 2.65
CA THR A 553 26.71 15.28 2.01
C THR A 553 26.12 15.00 0.63
N THR A 554 26.82 14.21 -0.18
CA THR A 554 26.26 13.68 -1.43
C THR A 554 26.06 12.18 -1.29
N ILE A 555 24.98 11.67 -1.87
CA ILE A 555 24.67 10.23 -1.89
C ILE A 555 24.93 9.71 -3.32
N PRO A 556 26.11 9.11 -3.61
CA PRO A 556 26.48 8.74 -4.97
C PRO A 556 25.54 7.70 -5.59
N THR A 557 25.04 6.77 -4.78
CA THR A 557 24.10 5.71 -5.17
C THR A 557 22.74 6.25 -5.61
N LEU A 558 22.42 7.50 -5.27
CA LEU A 558 21.17 8.18 -5.64
C LEU A 558 21.46 9.35 -6.58
N ASN A 559 22.15 9.12 -7.70
CA ASN A 559 22.48 10.15 -8.70
C ASN A 559 23.18 11.39 -8.08
N HIS A 560 24.08 11.17 -7.11
CA HIS A 560 24.72 12.22 -6.29
C HIS A 560 23.71 13.24 -5.74
N THR A 561 22.60 12.74 -5.20
CA THR A 561 21.61 13.56 -4.48
C THR A 561 22.34 14.32 -3.36
N VAL A 562 22.15 15.63 -3.29
CA VAL A 562 22.65 16.45 -2.20
C VAL A 562 21.74 16.25 -1.01
N PHE A 563 22.26 15.68 0.06
CA PHE A 563 21.55 15.41 1.30
C PHE A 563 21.95 16.45 2.34
N LEU A 564 20.96 17.15 2.90
CA LEU A 564 21.16 18.24 3.85
C LEU A 564 20.38 17.94 5.11
N GLN A 565 20.99 18.12 6.27
CA GLN A 565 20.36 17.95 7.56
C GLN A 565 20.83 19.03 8.53
N GLY A 566 20.08 19.21 9.62
CA GLY A 566 20.48 20.12 10.69
C GLY A 566 21.83 19.72 11.31
N ILE A 567 22.55 20.71 11.83
CA ILE A 567 23.77 20.47 12.63
C ILE A 567 23.34 19.97 14.01
N LEU A 568 24.14 19.10 14.63
CA LEU A 568 23.90 18.63 15.99
C LEU A 568 23.71 19.82 16.95
N GLY A 569 22.62 19.83 17.71
CA GLY A 569 22.24 20.94 18.60
C GLY A 569 21.43 22.07 17.94
N SER A 570 21.20 22.02 16.62
CA SER A 570 20.33 22.95 15.86
C SER A 570 19.51 22.22 14.80
N ASN A 571 19.21 20.95 15.04
CA ASN A 571 18.48 20.01 14.19
C ASN A 571 16.95 20.11 14.33
N TYR A 572 16.44 21.18 14.96
CA TYR A 572 15.01 21.42 15.13
C TYR A 572 14.51 22.53 14.18
N LEU A 573 13.63 22.17 13.25
CA LEU A 573 12.82 23.14 12.54
C LEU A 573 11.54 23.40 13.34
N ILE A 574 11.55 24.49 14.10
CA ILE A 574 10.49 24.87 15.04
C ILE A 574 9.15 25.05 14.31
N ALA A 575 8.04 24.83 15.02
CA ALA A 575 6.69 25.07 14.58
C ALA A 575 6.40 26.56 14.29
N LEU A 576 5.26 26.81 13.65
CA LEU A 576 4.67 28.13 13.50
C LEU A 576 4.48 28.81 14.86
N ASP A 577 4.91 30.06 14.96
CA ASP A 577 4.64 30.90 16.13
C ASP A 577 3.26 31.56 16.00
N ASN A 578 2.34 31.18 16.89
CA ASN A 578 0.99 31.73 16.97
C ASN A 578 0.86 32.97 17.86
N SER A 579 1.93 33.36 18.57
CA SER A 579 1.93 34.55 19.43
C SER A 579 2.08 35.86 18.64
N THR A 580 2.63 35.78 17.43
CA THR A 580 2.85 36.91 16.53
C THR A 580 1.64 37.15 15.62
N LYS A 581 1.33 38.42 15.33
CA LYS A 581 0.30 38.82 14.36
C LYS A 581 0.92 39.70 13.27
N PRO A 582 1.05 39.22 12.02
CA PRO A 582 0.66 37.90 11.52
C PRO A 582 1.57 36.78 12.03
N ASN A 583 1.05 35.55 12.08
CA ASN A 583 1.80 34.36 12.50
C ASN A 583 3.03 34.16 11.60
N VAL A 584 4.16 33.77 12.21
CA VAL A 584 5.45 33.62 11.52
C VAL A 584 5.87 32.14 11.52
N PRO A 585 6.26 31.57 10.37
CA PRO A 585 6.70 30.17 10.31
C PRO A 585 8.04 29.98 11.01
N GLY A 586 8.26 28.80 11.57
CA GLY A 586 9.62 28.40 11.93
C GLY A 586 10.51 28.41 10.69
N LYS A 587 11.72 28.95 10.83
CA LYS A 587 12.61 29.22 9.70
C LYS A 587 14.01 28.70 9.96
N GLN A 588 14.54 27.96 8.98
CA GLN A 588 15.97 27.68 8.90
C GLN A 588 16.49 27.98 7.49
N GLN A 589 17.76 28.39 7.37
CA GLN A 589 18.35 28.69 6.07
C GLN A 589 19.84 28.35 6.04
N SER A 590 20.34 28.01 4.85
CA SER A 590 21.75 27.82 4.60
C SER A 590 22.10 28.23 3.17
N VAL A 591 23.30 28.76 2.99
CA VAL A 591 23.89 28.93 1.66
C VAL A 591 24.64 27.66 1.31
N ILE A 592 24.56 27.26 0.04
CA ILE A 592 25.17 26.07 -0.51
C ILE A 592 26.02 26.50 -1.70
N SER A 593 27.30 26.13 -1.68
CA SER A 593 28.24 26.36 -2.77
C SER A 593 28.30 25.14 -3.69
N PHE A 594 28.48 25.42 -4.99
CA PHE A 594 28.67 24.42 -6.02
C PHE A 594 29.84 24.79 -6.93
N THR A 595 30.69 23.82 -7.25
CA THR A 595 31.76 23.95 -8.25
C THR A 595 31.28 23.63 -9.66
N LYS A 596 31.77 24.39 -10.64
CA LYS A 596 31.55 24.10 -12.07
C LYS A 596 32.56 23.12 -12.66
N LYS A 597 33.57 22.69 -11.89
CA LYS A 597 34.65 21.80 -12.36
C LYS A 597 34.14 20.53 -13.04
N TYR A 598 33.08 19.93 -12.50
CA TYR A 598 32.48 18.69 -13.01
C TYR A 598 31.28 18.91 -13.93
N SER A 599 30.93 20.17 -14.22
CA SER A 599 29.79 20.54 -15.07
C SER A 599 30.08 21.84 -15.84
N PRO A 600 31.09 21.86 -16.75
CA PRO A 600 31.58 23.10 -17.37
C PRO A 600 30.53 23.81 -18.25
N ASN A 601 29.57 23.06 -18.80
CA ASN A 601 28.52 23.58 -19.70
C ASN A 601 27.20 23.92 -18.97
N ILE A 602 27.23 24.04 -17.65
CA ILE A 602 26.07 24.39 -16.82
C ILE A 602 25.59 25.82 -17.10
N ARG A 603 24.29 25.98 -17.34
CA ARG A 603 23.67 27.29 -17.59
C ARG A 603 22.65 27.62 -16.50
N ILE A 604 23.14 28.27 -15.43
CA ILE A 604 22.33 28.59 -14.23
C ILE A 604 21.09 29.42 -14.58
N ALA A 605 21.27 30.50 -15.35
CA ALA A 605 20.16 31.36 -15.78
C ALA A 605 19.17 30.70 -16.75
N LYS A 606 19.50 29.53 -17.33
CA LYS A 606 18.59 28.75 -18.19
C LYS A 606 17.87 27.62 -17.44
N GLY A 607 18.02 27.54 -16.12
CA GLY A 607 17.32 26.55 -15.29
C GLY A 607 18.21 25.46 -14.70
N ASP A 608 19.47 25.32 -15.11
CA ASP A 608 20.32 24.21 -14.64
C ASP A 608 20.69 24.33 -13.14
N GLY A 609 20.59 25.53 -12.56
CA GLY A 609 20.84 25.78 -11.12
C GLY A 609 19.66 25.46 -10.20
N PHE A 610 18.54 24.95 -10.74
CA PHE A 610 17.35 24.62 -9.96
C PHE A 610 17.19 23.11 -9.83
N PRO A 611 16.79 22.60 -8.65
CA PRO A 611 16.57 21.18 -8.46
C PRO A 611 15.40 20.69 -9.31
N SER A 612 15.53 19.48 -9.86
CA SER A 612 14.44 18.78 -10.54
C SER A 612 13.58 17.96 -9.60
N LYS A 613 14.09 17.65 -8.41
CA LYS A 613 13.33 17.00 -7.33
C LYS A 613 13.84 17.51 -5.98
N VAL A 614 12.91 17.77 -5.09
CA VAL A 614 13.17 18.13 -3.69
C VAL A 614 12.36 17.19 -2.81
N ILE A 615 13.04 16.54 -1.87
CA ILE A 615 12.43 15.69 -0.86
C ILE A 615 12.66 16.34 0.50
N PHE A 616 11.63 16.45 1.32
CA PHE A 616 11.73 16.94 2.69
C PHE A 616 11.13 15.91 3.63
N ASN A 617 11.92 15.42 4.61
CA ASN A 617 11.52 14.32 5.51
C ASN A 617 10.85 13.14 4.77
N GLY A 618 11.37 12.79 3.60
CA GLY A 618 10.89 11.70 2.76
C GLY A 618 9.70 12.00 1.85
N GLU A 619 9.03 13.13 2.02
CA GLU A 619 7.97 13.56 1.11
C GLU A 619 8.54 14.27 -0.13
N GLU A 620 8.08 13.88 -1.32
CA GLU A 620 8.43 14.55 -2.57
C GLU A 620 7.60 15.84 -2.74
N CYS A 621 8.27 16.99 -2.65
CA CYS A 621 7.61 18.29 -2.71
C CYS A 621 7.20 18.68 -4.13
N SER A 622 6.10 19.42 -4.27
CA SER A 622 5.68 19.99 -5.55
C SER A 622 6.62 21.13 -5.97
N LEU A 623 7.21 21.01 -7.17
CA LEU A 623 8.07 22.04 -7.75
C LEU A 623 7.31 22.95 -8.73
N PRO A 624 7.69 24.23 -8.86
CA PRO A 624 7.17 25.11 -9.90
C PRO A 624 7.50 24.59 -11.31
N THR A 625 6.60 24.86 -12.27
CA THR A 625 6.80 24.45 -13.67
C THR A 625 7.73 25.37 -14.46
N ARG A 626 8.04 26.56 -13.92
CA ARG A 626 8.87 27.59 -14.54
C ARG A 626 9.95 28.07 -13.57
N PHE A 627 11.07 28.52 -14.14
CA PHE A 627 12.18 29.11 -13.39
C PHE A 627 12.21 30.63 -13.58
N PRO A 628 12.78 31.38 -12.62
CA PRO A 628 13.05 32.79 -12.81
C PRO A 628 13.90 32.95 -14.06
N VAL A 629 13.52 33.89 -14.93
CA VAL A 629 14.29 34.25 -16.13
C VAL A 629 14.86 35.64 -15.93
N ARG A 630 16.07 35.89 -16.44
CA ARG A 630 16.65 37.23 -16.41
C ARG A 630 15.77 38.15 -17.24
N SER A 631 15.31 39.25 -16.65
CA SER A 631 14.55 40.30 -17.32
C SER A 631 15.44 40.99 -18.36
N GLY A 632 15.52 40.41 -19.54
CA GLY A 632 15.79 41.11 -20.79
C GLY A 632 14.57 40.88 -21.66
N ASN A 633 13.80 41.94 -21.93
CA ASN A 633 12.64 41.99 -22.84
C ASN A 633 12.39 40.68 -23.60
N GLN A 634 11.66 39.75 -22.98
CA GLN A 634 10.80 38.88 -23.75
C GLN A 634 9.50 39.65 -23.91
N THR A 635 9.51 40.59 -24.85
CA THR A 635 8.32 40.74 -25.67
C THR A 635 8.11 39.35 -26.26
N SER A 636 7.15 38.59 -25.74
CA SER A 636 6.60 37.46 -26.47
C SER A 636 5.83 38.07 -27.64
N VAL A 637 6.55 38.62 -28.61
CA VAL A 637 5.97 38.84 -29.92
C VAL A 637 5.85 37.44 -30.48
N ASP A 638 4.61 36.95 -30.45
CA ASP A 638 4.26 35.65 -31.00
C ASP A 638 4.79 35.61 -32.43
N LEU A 639 5.78 34.76 -32.68
CA LEU A 639 6.46 34.66 -33.98
C LEU A 639 5.43 34.40 -35.09
N ALA A 640 4.32 33.74 -34.74
CA ALA A 640 3.18 33.52 -35.62
C ALA A 640 2.49 34.83 -36.02
N TYR A 641 2.36 35.80 -35.11
CA TYR A 641 1.74 37.10 -35.38
C TYR A 641 2.64 38.01 -36.23
N GLN A 642 3.96 37.96 -36.03
CA GLN A 642 4.90 38.65 -36.94
C GLN A 642 4.97 37.99 -38.31
N LEU A 643 4.94 36.66 -38.38
CA LEU A 643 4.88 35.94 -39.66
C LEU A 643 3.55 36.20 -40.38
N LEU A 644 2.43 36.33 -39.65
CA LEU A 644 1.14 36.70 -40.22
C LEU A 644 1.14 38.14 -40.77
N LEU A 645 1.71 39.09 -40.02
CA LEU A 645 1.85 40.48 -40.47
C LEU A 645 2.80 40.61 -41.67
N LEU A 646 3.89 39.85 -41.70
CA LEU A 646 4.82 39.77 -42.84
C LEU A 646 4.14 39.14 -44.05
N ALA A 647 3.36 38.06 -43.87
CA ALA A 647 2.61 37.42 -44.95
C ALA A 647 1.54 38.36 -45.51
N LEU A 648 0.80 39.07 -44.66
CA LEU A 648 -0.20 40.06 -45.07
C LEU A 648 0.43 41.26 -45.78
N ALA A 649 1.59 41.74 -45.32
CA ALA A 649 2.32 42.79 -46.01
C ALA A 649 2.80 42.34 -47.40
N PHE A 650 3.29 41.09 -47.51
CA PHE A 650 3.76 40.53 -48.77
C PHE A 650 2.62 40.30 -49.78
N THR A 651 1.44 39.89 -49.32
CA THR A 651 0.26 39.75 -50.20
C THR A 651 -0.27 41.11 -50.66
N PHE A 652 -0.22 42.14 -49.81
CA PHE A 652 -0.62 43.50 -50.21
C PHE A 652 0.32 44.11 -51.26
N THR A 653 1.63 43.84 -51.21
CA THR A 653 2.58 44.30 -52.25
C THR A 653 2.53 43.52 -53.56
N GLN A 654 1.81 42.39 -53.62
CA GLN A 654 1.55 41.66 -54.87
C GLN A 654 0.20 42.01 -55.50
N LEU A 655 -0.66 42.74 -54.79
CA LEU A 655 -2.00 43.17 -55.21
C LEU A 655 -2.08 44.66 -55.62
N LEU A 656 -0.99 45.40 -55.42
CA LEU A 656 -0.70 46.73 -55.98
C LEU A 656 0.27 46.57 -57.13
#